data_AF-J3PJY6-F1
#
_entry.id   AF-J3PJY6-F1
#
_cell.length_a   1.000
_cell.length_b   1.000
_cell.length_c   1.000
_cell.angle_alpha   90.00
_cell.angle_beta   90.00
_cell.angle_gamma   90.00
#
_symmetry.space_group_name_H-M   'P 1'
#
loop_
_entity.id
_entity.type
_entity.pdbx_description
1 polymer ?
#
loop_
_entity_poly.entity_id
_entity_poly.type
_entity_poly.pdbx_seq_one_letter_code
_entity_poly.pdbx_strand_id
1 'polypeptide(L)'
;MADLEEAIRVGREAVDATPLDYPDRAGWLNNLGVRLSDRYSRTGAMANLEEAIRVGREAVDATPLDHPDRAEWLDNLGICLRNRYSRTGAMADLEEAIRIGREAVDTAPLDHPIRAVLLNNLGVYLGDKYSRTGAMADLEETIRVGREAVDATPLDHPDRAGWLNSLGICFGGKYSRTGAMADLEEAIRVGREAVDATPLDYPDRAMFLNSLGNRLCDRYSRTGAMANLEEAIRVGRETVDATPLDHPDCAGRLNNLGAFLRDRYFRTGAMADLEEAIRIGREAVDATPLDHPDRAIFLSSLGNHLGDRYFRTKAMADLEEAIRIGREAVNATPLDHPDRAGWLNNLGIRLNDRCFRTGAMADLEEAIRVGREAVGATPLDHPDRAGWLNSLGNHLGDRYSRTGAIADLEEAIRVGREAVGATPLDHPDRAGWLNSLGNHLGDRYSRTGAIADLEEAKKSYSAALRHPTSAVSIRIAAGRHFLSSPAILKDEQAYAIAKTTIDLIPLLTPRSLQNSDKRHLLSAAVGLSSDAAAIALHASKGPAAAVELLETGRGVIAGALFEQSDLAALERAHPDLARSFVDLRDQLDTPPQEHPLTTAEHRTVAAEIEGGRRREAGPRLAGLLDTIRSKPGFKRFLLSASEADILNAARQGPIVVLNVSSYRCDALAIEQSGIRLLELPHVSRDAINEHARELKTLATLGWLWDAIVCPVLEALGFTGPPSDSQWPHVCGIPFETHRRNGGR
;
A
#
# COMPACT_ATOMS: atom_id res chain seq x y z
N MET A 1 -26.52 -25.17 -31.73
CA MET A 1 -27.31 -24.02 -32.25
C MET A 1 -28.54 -24.49 -33.01
N ALA A 2 -28.42 -25.43 -33.96
CA ALA A 2 -29.56 -26.01 -34.69
C ALA A 2 -30.67 -26.54 -33.77
N ASP A 3 -30.34 -27.32 -32.73
CA ASP A 3 -31.35 -27.87 -31.79
C ASP A 3 -32.11 -26.78 -31.01
N LEU A 4 -31.46 -25.65 -30.72
CA LEU A 4 -32.08 -24.53 -30.01
C LEU A 4 -33.03 -23.75 -30.93
N GLU A 5 -32.64 -23.57 -32.19
CA GLU A 5 -33.51 -22.92 -33.19
C GLU A 5 -34.74 -23.76 -33.49
N GLU A 6 -34.57 -25.08 -33.56
CA GLU A 6 -35.66 -26.03 -33.71
C GLU A 6 -36.59 -26.01 -32.47
N ALA A 7 -36.04 -26.01 -31.25
CA ALA A 7 -36.83 -25.91 -30.03
C ALA A 7 -37.65 -24.60 -29.95
N ILE A 8 -37.09 -23.47 -30.41
CA ILE A 8 -37.82 -22.19 -30.47
C ILE A 8 -38.92 -22.25 -31.54
N ARG A 9 -38.64 -22.84 -32.71
CA ARG A 9 -39.63 -23.02 -33.79
C ARG A 9 -40.82 -23.85 -33.29
N VAL A 10 -40.54 -25.02 -32.71
CA VAL A 10 -41.57 -25.91 -32.16
C VAL A 10 -42.31 -25.25 -30.99
N GLY A 11 -41.61 -24.50 -30.12
CA GLY A 11 -42.24 -23.74 -29.04
C GLY A 11 -43.22 -22.68 -29.54
N ARG A 12 -42.89 -21.95 -30.62
CA ARG A 12 -43.81 -21.01 -31.25
C ARG A 12 -45.02 -21.71 -31.86
N GLU A 13 -44.81 -22.81 -32.57
CA GLU A 13 -45.91 -23.60 -33.16
C GLU A 13 -46.85 -24.15 -32.08
N ALA A 14 -46.32 -24.61 -30.95
CA ALA A 14 -47.10 -25.08 -29.81
C ALA A 14 -47.93 -23.95 -29.18
N VAL A 15 -47.34 -22.76 -28.99
CA VAL A 15 -48.06 -21.58 -28.49
C VAL A 15 -49.14 -21.14 -29.48
N ASP A 16 -48.85 -21.08 -30.78
CA ASP A 16 -49.81 -20.62 -31.79
C ASP A 16 -50.98 -21.60 -31.99
N ALA A 17 -50.74 -22.91 -31.84
CA ALA A 17 -51.76 -23.95 -31.99
C ALA A 17 -52.66 -24.13 -30.75
N THR A 18 -52.28 -23.57 -29.61
CA THR A 18 -52.97 -23.79 -28.32
C THR A 18 -53.92 -22.63 -27.99
N PRO A 19 -55.23 -22.84 -27.72
CA PRO A 19 -56.15 -21.76 -27.34
C PRO A 19 -55.72 -20.99 -26.08
N LEU A 20 -56.13 -19.71 -25.95
CA LEU A 20 -55.74 -18.81 -24.85
C LEU A 20 -56.16 -19.34 -23.45
N ASP A 21 -57.25 -20.08 -23.38
CA ASP A 21 -57.85 -20.64 -22.16
C ASP A 21 -57.37 -22.07 -21.84
N TYR A 22 -56.44 -22.61 -22.63
CA TYR A 22 -55.93 -23.96 -22.42
C TYR A 22 -54.95 -24.01 -21.24
N PRO A 23 -55.12 -24.94 -20.27
CA PRO A 23 -54.33 -24.98 -19.04
C PRO A 23 -52.81 -25.03 -19.25
N ASP A 24 -52.31 -25.78 -20.24
CA ASP A 24 -50.86 -25.93 -20.45
C ASP A 24 -50.24 -24.82 -21.29
N ARG A 25 -51.03 -23.85 -21.78
CA ARG A 25 -50.53 -22.75 -22.62
C ARG A 25 -49.47 -21.94 -21.90
N ALA A 26 -49.66 -21.68 -20.59
CA ALA A 26 -48.69 -20.97 -19.77
C ALA A 26 -47.34 -21.70 -19.70
N GLY A 27 -47.35 -23.03 -19.62
CA GLY A 27 -46.15 -23.86 -19.67
C GLY A 27 -45.42 -23.76 -21.03
N TRP A 28 -46.15 -23.77 -22.15
CA TRP A 28 -45.56 -23.58 -23.49
C TRP A 28 -44.94 -22.19 -23.66
N LEU A 29 -45.62 -21.15 -23.16
CA LEU A 29 -45.13 -19.78 -23.17
C LEU A 29 -43.85 -19.63 -22.32
N ASN A 30 -43.82 -20.20 -21.11
CA ASN A 30 -42.63 -20.21 -20.25
C ASN A 30 -41.46 -20.92 -20.92
N ASN A 31 -41.70 -22.14 -21.46
CA ASN A 31 -40.67 -22.90 -22.16
C ASN A 31 -40.11 -22.15 -23.37
N LEU A 32 -40.97 -21.50 -24.16
CA LEU A 32 -40.53 -20.65 -25.26
C LEU A 32 -39.68 -19.48 -24.76
N GLY A 33 -40.09 -18.83 -23.66
CA GLY A 33 -39.35 -17.74 -23.02
C GLY A 33 -37.94 -18.15 -22.59
N VAL A 34 -37.80 -19.29 -21.92
CA VAL A 34 -36.49 -19.83 -21.49
C VAL A 34 -35.58 -20.10 -22.70
N ARG A 35 -36.09 -20.70 -23.78
CA ARG A 35 -35.29 -20.97 -24.99
C ARG A 35 -34.88 -19.70 -25.73
N LEU A 36 -35.74 -18.69 -25.75
CA LEU A 36 -35.42 -17.37 -26.30
C LEU A 36 -34.32 -16.68 -25.46
N SER A 37 -34.38 -16.80 -24.13
CA SER A 37 -33.33 -16.32 -23.22
C SER A 37 -32.00 -17.05 -23.45
N ASP A 38 -32.01 -18.37 -23.62
CA ASP A 38 -30.81 -19.14 -23.98
C ASP A 38 -30.19 -18.68 -25.30
N ARG A 39 -31.03 -18.41 -26.31
CA ARG A 39 -30.56 -17.92 -27.61
C ARG A 39 -29.99 -16.51 -27.47
N TYR A 40 -30.60 -15.68 -26.65
CA TYR A 40 -30.06 -14.37 -26.32
C TYR A 40 -28.67 -14.51 -25.67
N SER A 41 -28.50 -15.37 -24.68
CA SER A 41 -27.21 -15.59 -24.01
C SER A 41 -26.10 -16.01 -24.97
N ARG A 42 -26.44 -16.74 -26.05
CA ARG A 42 -25.48 -17.19 -27.08
C ARG A 42 -25.24 -16.19 -28.21
N THR A 43 -26.20 -15.31 -28.51
CA THR A 43 -26.15 -14.44 -29.71
C THR A 43 -26.06 -12.95 -29.40
N GLY A 44 -26.40 -12.53 -28.18
CA GLY A 44 -26.51 -11.14 -27.76
C GLY A 44 -27.68 -10.38 -28.41
N ALA A 45 -28.52 -11.04 -29.23
CA ALA A 45 -29.58 -10.38 -29.98
C ALA A 45 -30.74 -9.97 -29.07
N MET A 46 -30.85 -8.66 -28.78
CA MET A 46 -31.85 -8.07 -27.86
C MET A 46 -33.29 -8.44 -28.20
N ALA A 47 -33.64 -8.61 -29.49
CA ALA A 47 -34.98 -9.02 -29.91
C ALA A 47 -35.42 -10.35 -29.28
N ASN A 48 -34.51 -11.31 -29.07
CA ASN A 48 -34.82 -12.57 -28.40
C ASN A 48 -35.16 -12.35 -26.92
N LEU A 49 -34.46 -11.43 -26.25
CA LEU A 49 -34.71 -11.11 -24.84
C LEU A 49 -36.02 -10.33 -24.66
N GLU A 50 -36.32 -9.40 -25.57
CA GLU A 50 -37.60 -8.68 -25.59
C GLU A 50 -38.78 -9.63 -25.81
N GLU A 51 -38.62 -10.60 -26.72
CA GLU A 51 -39.62 -11.64 -26.95
C GLU A 51 -39.75 -12.56 -25.73
N ALA A 52 -38.64 -12.97 -25.10
CA ALA A 52 -38.65 -13.79 -23.89
C ALA A 52 -39.42 -13.11 -22.73
N ILE A 53 -39.21 -11.81 -22.52
CA ILE A 53 -39.93 -11.03 -21.51
C ILE A 53 -41.42 -10.95 -21.85
N ARG A 54 -41.77 -10.73 -23.12
CA ARG A 54 -43.18 -10.67 -23.55
C ARG A 54 -43.90 -11.99 -23.29
N VAL A 55 -43.35 -13.12 -23.76
CA VAL A 55 -43.99 -14.44 -23.57
C VAL A 55 -43.95 -14.88 -22.10
N GLY A 56 -42.93 -14.48 -21.33
CA GLY A 56 -42.88 -14.72 -19.89
C GLY A 56 -43.96 -13.96 -19.11
N ARG A 57 -44.26 -12.71 -19.48
CA ARG A 57 -45.40 -11.96 -18.94
C ARG A 57 -46.73 -12.62 -19.27
N GLU A 58 -46.92 -13.02 -20.53
CA GLU A 58 -48.12 -13.77 -20.94
C GLU A 58 -48.28 -15.09 -20.18
N ALA A 59 -47.18 -15.80 -19.91
CA ALA A 59 -47.21 -17.01 -19.09
C ALA A 59 -47.70 -16.69 -17.67
N VAL A 60 -47.07 -15.73 -16.99
CA VAL A 60 -47.44 -15.33 -15.61
C VAL A 60 -48.89 -14.83 -15.52
N ASP A 61 -49.35 -14.05 -16.49
CA ASP A 61 -50.71 -13.50 -16.53
C ASP A 61 -51.78 -14.58 -16.78
N ALA A 62 -51.45 -15.61 -17.57
CA ALA A 62 -52.33 -16.74 -17.84
C ALA A 62 -52.42 -17.76 -16.68
N THR A 63 -51.68 -17.54 -15.59
CA THR A 63 -51.47 -18.51 -14.53
C THR A 63 -52.23 -18.14 -13.26
N PRO A 64 -53.09 -19.03 -12.72
CA PRO A 64 -53.74 -18.81 -11.43
C PRO A 64 -52.73 -18.58 -10.29
N LEU A 65 -53.11 -17.75 -9.30
CA LEU A 65 -52.22 -17.38 -8.17
C LEU A 65 -51.77 -18.59 -7.33
N ASP A 66 -52.59 -19.64 -7.26
CA ASP A 66 -52.36 -20.88 -6.51
C ASP A 66 -51.72 -21.99 -7.34
N HIS A 67 -51.34 -21.73 -8.60
CA HIS A 67 -50.71 -22.72 -9.46
C HIS A 67 -49.30 -23.09 -8.95
N PRO A 68 -48.95 -24.39 -8.86
CA PRO A 68 -47.67 -24.84 -8.30
C PRO A 68 -46.45 -24.26 -9.02
N ASP A 69 -46.52 -24.13 -10.34
CA ASP A 69 -45.39 -23.66 -11.16
C ASP A 69 -45.32 -22.12 -11.30
N ARG A 70 -46.27 -21.37 -10.70
CA ARG A 70 -46.31 -19.91 -10.82
C ARG A 70 -45.01 -19.26 -10.34
N ALA A 71 -44.45 -19.77 -9.23
CA ALA A 71 -43.21 -19.25 -8.66
C ALA A 71 -42.02 -19.41 -9.63
N GLU A 72 -41.95 -20.51 -10.38
CA GLU A 72 -40.91 -20.74 -11.39
C GLU A 72 -41.08 -19.82 -12.61
N TRP A 73 -42.32 -19.59 -13.06
CA TRP A 73 -42.60 -18.69 -14.18
C TRP A 73 -42.28 -17.23 -13.85
N LEU A 74 -42.57 -16.82 -12.61
CA LEU A 74 -42.15 -15.52 -12.07
C LEU A 74 -40.62 -15.39 -12.03
N ASP A 75 -39.90 -16.42 -11.57
CA ASP A 75 -38.42 -16.41 -11.54
C ASP A 75 -37.79 -16.27 -12.93
N ASN A 76 -38.26 -17.06 -13.89
CA ASN A 76 -37.78 -17.01 -15.27
C ASN A 76 -38.00 -15.62 -15.90
N LEU A 77 -39.15 -14.98 -15.62
CA LEU A 77 -39.42 -13.61 -16.05
C LEU A 77 -38.49 -12.61 -15.35
N GLY A 78 -38.27 -12.77 -14.04
CA GLY A 78 -37.35 -11.95 -13.25
C GLY A 78 -35.92 -11.98 -13.81
N ILE A 79 -35.42 -13.16 -14.16
CA ILE A 79 -34.09 -13.34 -14.79
C ILE A 79 -34.01 -12.58 -16.12
N CYS A 80 -35.04 -12.68 -16.97
CA CYS A 80 -35.07 -11.98 -18.25
C CYS A 80 -35.09 -10.45 -18.08
N LEU A 81 -35.86 -9.94 -17.12
CA LEU A 81 -35.90 -8.51 -16.78
C LEU A 81 -34.56 -8.01 -16.28
N ARG A 82 -33.91 -8.76 -15.37
CA ARG A 82 -32.54 -8.45 -14.91
C ARG A 82 -31.55 -8.42 -16.07
N ASN A 83 -31.60 -9.39 -16.98
CA ASN A 83 -30.72 -9.42 -18.16
C ASN A 83 -30.92 -8.18 -19.05
N ARG A 84 -32.16 -7.71 -19.21
CA ARG A 84 -32.44 -6.49 -20.01
C ARG A 84 -31.93 -5.25 -19.28
N TYR A 85 -32.11 -5.19 -17.96
CA TYR A 85 -31.51 -4.17 -17.13
C TYR A 85 -29.97 -4.15 -17.27
N SER A 86 -29.28 -5.29 -17.21
CA SER A 86 -27.81 -5.34 -17.36
C SER A 86 -27.30 -4.80 -18.70
N ARG A 87 -28.11 -4.83 -19.76
CA ARG A 87 -27.74 -4.26 -21.07
C ARG A 87 -28.14 -2.81 -21.26
N THR A 88 -29.26 -2.39 -20.70
CA THR A 88 -29.87 -1.08 -20.97
C THR A 88 -29.62 -0.07 -19.85
N GLY A 89 -29.35 -0.55 -18.63
CA GLY A 89 -29.30 0.25 -17.42
C GLY A 89 -30.67 0.78 -16.96
N ALA A 90 -31.78 0.30 -17.55
CA ALA A 90 -33.12 0.80 -17.26
C ALA A 90 -33.60 0.33 -15.87
N MET A 91 -33.63 1.27 -14.90
CA MET A 91 -34.02 0.96 -13.51
C MET A 91 -35.41 0.35 -13.37
N ALA A 92 -36.35 0.70 -14.27
CA ALA A 92 -37.71 0.15 -14.26
C ALA A 92 -37.71 -1.39 -14.40
N ASP A 93 -36.80 -1.95 -15.21
CA ASP A 93 -36.68 -3.40 -15.39
C ASP A 93 -36.19 -4.09 -14.13
N LEU A 94 -35.25 -3.45 -13.41
CA LEU A 94 -34.73 -3.96 -12.16
C LEU A 94 -35.75 -3.88 -11.02
N GLU A 95 -36.50 -2.78 -10.95
CA GLU A 95 -37.60 -2.63 -9.99
C GLU A 95 -38.72 -3.64 -10.25
N GLU A 96 -39.00 -3.93 -11.52
CA GLU A 96 -39.95 -4.98 -11.91
C GLU A 96 -39.43 -6.38 -11.53
N ALA A 97 -38.15 -6.68 -11.81
CA ALA A 97 -37.52 -7.95 -11.42
C ALA A 97 -37.56 -8.17 -9.90
N ILE A 98 -37.31 -7.13 -9.09
CA ILE A 98 -37.40 -7.20 -7.62
C ILE A 98 -38.83 -7.46 -7.16
N ARG A 99 -39.81 -6.76 -7.74
CA ARG A 99 -41.22 -6.97 -7.41
C ARG A 99 -41.65 -8.41 -7.72
N ILE A 100 -41.29 -8.91 -8.89
CA ILE A 100 -41.62 -10.27 -9.32
C ILE A 100 -40.86 -11.32 -8.50
N GLY A 101 -39.58 -11.08 -8.17
CA GLY A 101 -38.80 -11.95 -7.30
C GLY A 101 -39.40 -12.06 -5.89
N ARG A 102 -39.91 -10.96 -5.32
CA ARG A 102 -40.65 -10.99 -4.05
C ARG A 102 -41.93 -11.80 -4.17
N GLU A 103 -42.70 -11.60 -5.24
CA GLU A 103 -43.91 -12.37 -5.50
C GLU A 103 -43.61 -13.88 -5.66
N ALA A 104 -42.52 -14.24 -6.34
CA ALA A 104 -42.09 -15.63 -6.49
C ALA A 104 -41.77 -16.27 -5.13
N VAL A 105 -41.01 -15.57 -4.29
CA VAL A 105 -40.68 -16.02 -2.93
C VAL A 105 -41.92 -16.14 -2.05
N ASP A 106 -42.87 -15.21 -2.14
CA ASP A 106 -44.11 -15.25 -1.36
C ASP A 106 -45.05 -16.37 -1.82
N THR A 107 -45.01 -16.73 -3.10
CA THR A 107 -45.82 -17.81 -3.69
C THR A 107 -45.26 -19.20 -3.35
N ALA A 108 -43.94 -19.34 -3.22
CA ALA A 108 -43.31 -20.63 -2.94
C ALA A 108 -43.47 -21.06 -1.46
N PRO A 109 -43.93 -22.29 -1.18
CA PRO A 109 -43.97 -22.83 0.19
C PRO A 109 -42.61 -22.77 0.90
N LEU A 110 -42.63 -22.60 2.23
CA LEU A 110 -41.42 -22.44 3.04
C LEU A 110 -40.44 -23.62 2.94
N ASP A 111 -40.96 -24.82 2.74
CA ASP A 111 -40.22 -26.08 2.64
C ASP A 111 -39.95 -26.52 1.19
N HIS A 112 -40.38 -25.73 0.20
CA HIS A 112 -40.19 -26.08 -1.20
C HIS A 112 -38.72 -25.89 -1.64
N PRO A 113 -38.08 -26.88 -2.30
CA PRO A 113 -36.67 -26.80 -2.70
C PRO A 113 -36.31 -25.57 -3.55
N ILE A 114 -37.23 -25.13 -4.42
CA ILE A 114 -37.02 -23.95 -5.27
C ILE A 114 -36.85 -22.65 -4.48
N ARG A 115 -37.36 -22.58 -3.24
CA ARG A 115 -37.39 -21.34 -2.44
C ARG A 115 -36.00 -20.75 -2.25
N ALA A 116 -34.98 -21.60 -2.03
CA ALA A 116 -33.60 -21.14 -1.90
C ALA A 116 -33.07 -20.46 -3.19
N VAL A 117 -33.43 -21.01 -4.36
CA VAL A 117 -33.08 -20.42 -5.67
C VAL A 117 -33.74 -19.05 -5.82
N LEU A 118 -35.05 -18.97 -5.52
CA LEU A 118 -35.81 -17.71 -5.60
C LEU A 118 -35.25 -16.63 -4.66
N LEU A 119 -34.91 -17.01 -3.42
CA LEU A 119 -34.28 -16.12 -2.45
C LEU A 119 -32.92 -15.63 -2.97
N ASN A 120 -32.06 -16.53 -3.49
CA ASN A 120 -30.79 -16.08 -4.06
C ASN A 120 -31.00 -15.11 -5.23
N ASN A 121 -31.90 -15.42 -6.16
CA ASN A 121 -32.17 -14.57 -7.32
C ASN A 121 -32.70 -13.19 -6.90
N LEU A 122 -33.61 -13.15 -5.93
CA LEU A 122 -34.07 -11.89 -5.32
C LEU A 122 -32.90 -11.13 -4.66
N GLY A 123 -32.03 -11.82 -3.93
CA GLY A 123 -30.82 -11.24 -3.35
C GLY A 123 -29.92 -10.61 -4.41
N VAL A 124 -29.72 -11.30 -5.54
CA VAL A 124 -28.94 -10.76 -6.67
C VAL A 124 -29.59 -9.50 -7.26
N TYR A 125 -30.92 -9.45 -7.42
CA TYR A 125 -31.61 -8.26 -7.91
C TYR A 125 -31.48 -7.08 -6.94
N LEU A 126 -31.61 -7.33 -5.64
CA LEU A 126 -31.41 -6.32 -4.59
C LEU A 126 -29.96 -5.82 -4.56
N GLY A 127 -28.98 -6.71 -4.79
CA GLY A 127 -27.56 -6.37 -4.93
C GLY A 127 -27.27 -5.51 -6.16
N ASP A 128 -27.90 -5.81 -7.30
CA ASP A 128 -27.82 -4.98 -8.51
C ASP A 128 -28.41 -3.58 -8.24
N LYS A 129 -29.52 -3.50 -7.50
CA LYS A 129 -30.15 -2.22 -7.15
C LYS A 129 -29.26 -1.42 -6.21
N TYR A 130 -28.72 -2.08 -5.18
CA TYR A 130 -27.74 -1.48 -4.29
C TYR A 130 -26.53 -0.93 -5.07
N SER A 131 -26.02 -1.67 -6.05
CA SER A 131 -24.89 -1.23 -6.88
C SER A 131 -25.19 0.04 -7.69
N ARG A 132 -26.47 0.37 -7.92
CA ARG A 132 -26.91 1.59 -8.62
C ARG A 132 -27.27 2.73 -7.69
N THR A 133 -27.93 2.43 -6.58
CA THR A 133 -28.49 3.44 -5.68
C THR A 133 -27.56 3.78 -4.52
N GLY A 134 -26.64 2.88 -4.18
CA GLY A 134 -25.81 2.95 -2.97
C GLY A 134 -26.61 2.82 -1.67
N ALA A 135 -27.91 2.49 -1.73
CA ALA A 135 -28.78 2.51 -0.57
C ALA A 135 -28.49 1.33 0.37
N MET A 136 -27.96 1.60 1.56
CA MET A 136 -27.59 0.55 2.54
C MET A 136 -28.74 -0.38 2.90
N ALA A 137 -29.99 0.10 2.89
CA ALA A 137 -31.16 -0.73 3.13
C ALA A 137 -31.31 -1.87 2.10
N ASP A 138 -30.98 -1.63 0.82
CA ASP A 138 -31.04 -2.66 -0.23
C ASP A 138 -29.94 -3.74 0.00
N LEU A 139 -28.75 -3.34 0.49
CA LEU A 139 -27.68 -4.28 0.85
C LEU A 139 -28.02 -5.11 2.11
N GLU A 140 -28.61 -4.47 3.12
CA GLU A 140 -29.08 -5.16 4.33
C GLU A 140 -30.20 -6.16 4.00
N GLU A 141 -31.11 -5.80 3.09
CA GLU A 141 -32.14 -6.69 2.57
C GLU A 141 -31.51 -7.87 1.81
N THR A 142 -30.53 -7.60 0.95
CA THR A 142 -29.77 -8.64 0.21
C THR A 142 -29.14 -9.65 1.18
N ILE A 143 -28.49 -9.18 2.23
CA ILE A 143 -27.86 -10.05 3.25
C ILE A 143 -28.91 -10.88 3.99
N ARG A 144 -30.07 -10.29 4.33
CA ARG A 144 -31.16 -11.02 5.00
C ARG A 144 -31.69 -12.14 4.11
N VAL A 145 -32.01 -11.84 2.86
CA VAL A 145 -32.54 -12.83 1.90
C VAL A 145 -31.49 -13.90 1.58
N GLY A 146 -30.22 -13.53 1.46
CA GLY A 146 -29.12 -14.49 1.25
C GLY A 146 -28.92 -15.43 2.45
N ARG A 147 -29.08 -14.94 3.69
CA ARG A 147 -29.09 -15.80 4.89
C ARG A 147 -30.26 -16.77 4.87
N GLU A 148 -31.47 -16.30 4.55
CA GLU A 148 -32.64 -17.17 4.42
C GLU A 148 -32.43 -18.25 3.36
N ALA A 149 -31.81 -17.94 2.22
CA ALA A 149 -31.47 -18.92 1.19
C ALA A 149 -30.52 -20.01 1.72
N VAL A 150 -29.46 -19.60 2.44
CA VAL A 150 -28.51 -20.53 3.07
C VAL A 150 -29.20 -21.37 4.14
N ASP A 151 -30.03 -20.79 5.00
CA ASP A 151 -30.69 -21.50 6.09
C ASP A 151 -31.76 -22.50 5.59
N ALA A 152 -32.42 -22.19 4.47
CA ALA A 152 -33.38 -23.06 3.82
C ALA A 152 -32.74 -24.22 3.02
N THR A 153 -31.42 -24.17 2.78
CA THR A 153 -30.73 -25.15 1.94
C THR A 153 -30.01 -26.21 2.80
N PRO A 154 -30.27 -27.52 2.62
CA PRO A 154 -29.54 -28.59 3.32
C PRO A 154 -28.01 -28.51 3.15
N LEU A 155 -27.26 -28.99 4.16
CA LEU A 155 -25.79 -28.89 4.19
C LEU A 155 -25.10 -29.60 3.01
N ASP A 156 -25.69 -30.68 2.49
CA ASP A 156 -25.19 -31.50 1.40
C ASP A 156 -25.72 -31.08 0.01
N HIS A 157 -26.50 -30.00 -0.06
CA HIS A 157 -27.04 -29.52 -1.32
C HIS A 157 -25.95 -28.90 -2.20
N PRO A 158 -25.86 -29.26 -3.50
CA PRO A 158 -24.81 -28.80 -4.39
C PRO A 158 -24.72 -27.27 -4.51
N ASP A 159 -25.87 -26.59 -4.55
CA ASP A 159 -25.91 -25.13 -4.71
C ASP A 159 -25.61 -24.34 -3.42
N ARG A 160 -25.51 -25.01 -2.25
CA ARG A 160 -25.29 -24.33 -0.97
C ARG A 160 -23.99 -23.51 -0.98
N ALA A 161 -22.93 -24.06 -1.57
CA ALA A 161 -21.65 -23.38 -1.67
C ALA A 161 -21.75 -22.08 -2.50
N GLY A 162 -22.56 -22.08 -3.55
CA GLY A 162 -22.89 -20.89 -4.35
C GLY A 162 -23.58 -19.81 -3.49
N TRP A 163 -24.60 -20.19 -2.72
CA TRP A 163 -25.32 -19.27 -1.82
C TRP A 163 -24.42 -18.67 -0.74
N LEU A 164 -23.55 -19.49 -0.13
CA LEU A 164 -22.56 -19.05 0.85
C LEU A 164 -21.57 -18.05 0.25
N ASN A 165 -21.11 -18.27 -0.98
CA ASN A 165 -20.24 -17.34 -1.68
C ASN A 165 -20.94 -16.00 -2.00
N SER A 166 -22.19 -16.04 -2.52
CA SER A 166 -22.98 -14.83 -2.74
C SER A 166 -23.14 -14.02 -1.45
N LEU A 167 -23.49 -14.69 -0.35
CA LEU A 167 -23.61 -14.06 0.96
C LEU A 167 -22.27 -13.46 1.45
N GLY A 168 -21.16 -14.16 1.22
CA GLY A 168 -19.80 -13.69 1.53
C GLY A 168 -19.41 -12.43 0.76
N ILE A 169 -19.78 -12.34 -0.52
CA ILE A 169 -19.58 -11.14 -1.35
C ILE A 169 -20.38 -9.96 -0.76
N CYS A 170 -21.64 -10.17 -0.35
CA CYS A 170 -22.47 -9.12 0.24
C CYS A 170 -21.90 -8.61 1.56
N PHE A 171 -21.44 -9.50 2.45
CA PHE A 171 -20.76 -9.10 3.67
C PHE A 171 -19.45 -8.35 3.40
N GLY A 172 -18.68 -8.80 2.41
CA GLY A 172 -17.48 -8.09 1.94
C GLY A 172 -17.80 -6.67 1.45
N GLY A 173 -18.85 -6.51 0.64
CA GLY A 173 -19.33 -5.21 0.19
C GLY A 173 -19.79 -4.30 1.34
N LYS A 174 -20.52 -4.85 2.32
CA LYS A 174 -20.95 -4.11 3.51
C LYS A 174 -19.77 -3.67 4.37
N TYR A 175 -18.80 -4.55 4.56
CA TYR A 175 -17.54 -4.21 5.22
C TYR A 175 -16.80 -3.09 4.47
N SER A 176 -16.72 -3.17 3.14
CA SER A 176 -16.10 -2.12 2.32
C SER A 176 -16.82 -0.77 2.39
N ARG A 177 -18.03 -0.67 2.97
CA ARG A 177 -18.72 0.62 3.19
C ARG A 177 -18.66 1.10 4.62
N THR A 178 -18.73 0.18 5.57
CA THR A 178 -18.91 0.49 6.99
C THR A 178 -17.61 0.37 7.79
N GLY A 179 -16.64 -0.37 7.26
CA GLY A 179 -15.42 -0.78 7.97
C GLY A 179 -15.64 -1.69 9.17
N ALA A 180 -16.86 -2.23 9.35
CA ALA A 180 -17.23 -3.06 10.48
C ALA A 180 -16.56 -4.44 10.39
N MET A 181 -15.66 -4.72 11.34
CA MET A 181 -14.92 -5.98 11.38
C MET A 181 -15.80 -7.22 11.47
N ALA A 182 -16.96 -7.13 12.14
CA ALA A 182 -17.90 -8.23 12.25
C ALA A 182 -18.43 -8.70 10.88
N ASP A 183 -18.67 -7.76 9.94
CA ASP A 183 -19.11 -8.11 8.59
C ASP A 183 -17.98 -8.80 7.81
N LEU A 184 -16.72 -8.36 7.97
CA LEU A 184 -15.57 -9.03 7.34
C LEU A 184 -15.34 -10.45 7.91
N GLU A 185 -15.48 -10.61 9.22
CA GLU A 185 -15.36 -11.91 9.88
C GLU A 185 -16.43 -12.88 9.40
N GLU A 186 -17.65 -12.38 9.22
CA GLU A 186 -18.76 -13.15 8.66
C GLU A 186 -18.51 -13.51 7.18
N ALA A 187 -17.99 -12.59 6.36
CA ALA A 187 -17.60 -12.86 4.97
C ALA A 187 -16.57 -13.98 4.87
N ILE A 188 -15.56 -13.98 5.74
CA ILE A 188 -14.52 -15.03 5.80
C ILE A 188 -15.12 -16.35 6.28
N ARG A 189 -16.01 -16.32 7.28
CA ARG A 189 -16.67 -17.52 7.80
C ARG A 189 -17.46 -18.23 6.70
N VAL A 190 -18.37 -17.52 6.02
CA VAL A 190 -19.20 -18.13 4.97
C VAL A 190 -18.38 -18.50 3.73
N GLY A 191 -17.32 -17.73 3.40
CA GLY A 191 -16.38 -18.09 2.34
C GLY A 191 -15.61 -19.38 2.62
N ARG A 192 -15.19 -19.60 3.87
CA ARG A 192 -14.58 -20.88 4.29
C ARG A 192 -15.57 -22.03 4.21
N GLU A 193 -16.80 -21.83 4.69
CA GLU A 193 -17.84 -22.85 4.57
C GLU A 193 -18.13 -23.24 3.12
N ALA A 194 -18.13 -22.28 2.18
CA ALA A 194 -18.28 -22.58 0.75
C ALA A 194 -17.13 -23.43 0.19
N VAL A 195 -15.89 -23.12 0.59
CA VAL A 195 -14.70 -23.89 0.18
C VAL A 195 -14.68 -25.28 0.82
N ASP A 196 -15.07 -25.41 2.09
CA ASP A 196 -15.09 -26.68 2.80
C ASP A 196 -16.21 -27.61 2.31
N ALA A 197 -17.33 -27.04 1.83
CA ALA A 197 -18.44 -27.78 1.25
C ALA A 197 -18.17 -28.31 -0.17
N THR A 198 -17.07 -27.90 -0.82
CA THR A 198 -16.77 -28.26 -2.22
C THR A 198 -15.56 -29.19 -2.34
N PRO A 199 -15.69 -30.34 -3.02
CA PRO A 199 -14.56 -31.18 -3.41
C PRO A 199 -13.52 -30.42 -4.28
N LEU A 200 -12.29 -30.92 -4.32
CA LEU A 200 -11.18 -30.30 -5.07
C LEU A 200 -11.45 -30.13 -6.58
N ASP A 201 -12.22 -31.05 -7.16
CA ASP A 201 -12.59 -31.08 -8.59
C ASP A 201 -13.92 -30.34 -8.89
N TYR A 202 -14.50 -29.66 -7.90
CA TYR A 202 -15.73 -28.90 -8.09
C TYR A 202 -15.49 -27.71 -9.04
N PRO A 203 -16.27 -27.54 -10.14
CA PRO A 203 -16.01 -26.54 -11.17
C PRO A 203 -15.84 -25.11 -10.66
N ASP A 204 -16.66 -24.69 -9.67
CA ASP A 204 -16.64 -23.32 -9.17
C ASP A 204 -15.77 -23.14 -7.92
N ARG A 205 -15.03 -24.17 -7.47
CA ARG A 205 -14.18 -24.08 -6.27
C ARG A 205 -13.17 -22.93 -6.37
N ALA A 206 -12.59 -22.74 -7.55
CA ALA A 206 -11.64 -21.66 -7.81
C ALA A 206 -12.27 -20.26 -7.63
N MET A 207 -13.56 -20.10 -7.92
CA MET A 207 -14.29 -18.85 -7.65
C MET A 207 -14.42 -18.60 -6.14
N PHE A 208 -14.77 -19.63 -5.36
CA PHE A 208 -14.90 -19.54 -3.90
C PHE A 208 -13.56 -19.23 -3.21
N LEU A 209 -12.48 -19.89 -3.65
CA LEU A 209 -11.12 -19.62 -3.16
C LEU A 209 -10.67 -18.20 -3.48
N ASN A 210 -10.96 -17.67 -4.67
CA ASN A 210 -10.66 -16.28 -5.03
C ASN A 210 -11.40 -15.29 -4.12
N SER A 211 -12.70 -15.50 -3.89
CA SER A 211 -13.51 -14.67 -2.99
C SER A 211 -12.95 -14.67 -1.57
N LEU A 212 -12.61 -15.85 -1.05
CA LEU A 212 -12.00 -16.01 0.28
C LEU A 212 -10.62 -15.33 0.35
N GLY A 213 -9.76 -15.51 -0.65
CA GLY A 213 -8.43 -14.89 -0.73
C GLY A 213 -8.51 -13.36 -0.63
N ASN A 214 -9.46 -12.74 -1.34
CA ASN A 214 -9.68 -11.30 -1.26
C ASN A 214 -10.11 -10.86 0.15
N ARG A 215 -11.02 -11.59 0.81
CA ARG A 215 -11.42 -11.25 2.20
C ARG A 215 -10.30 -11.46 3.21
N LEU A 216 -9.46 -12.48 3.02
CA LEU A 216 -8.27 -12.70 3.84
C LEU A 216 -7.27 -11.57 3.66
N CYS A 217 -7.08 -11.09 2.42
CA CYS A 217 -6.28 -9.92 2.15
C CYS A 217 -6.86 -8.66 2.81
N ASP A 218 -8.17 -8.43 2.74
CA ASP A 218 -8.83 -7.32 3.46
C ASP A 218 -8.59 -7.39 4.98
N ARG A 219 -8.63 -8.60 5.56
CA ARG A 219 -8.37 -8.80 6.99
C ARG A 219 -6.90 -8.62 7.33
N TYR A 220 -6.00 -9.11 6.49
CA TYR A 220 -4.57 -8.83 6.61
C TYR A 220 -4.33 -7.32 6.58
N SER A 221 -4.97 -6.65 5.63
CA SER A 221 -5.34 -5.24 5.61
C SER A 221 -5.54 -4.77 7.06
N ARG A 222 -6.72 -5.06 7.60
CA ARG A 222 -7.21 -4.64 8.94
C ARG A 222 -6.44 -5.07 10.18
N THR A 223 -5.54 -6.03 10.10
CA THR A 223 -4.92 -6.59 11.32
C THR A 223 -3.40 -6.51 11.28
N GLY A 224 -2.81 -6.37 10.10
CA GLY A 224 -1.38 -6.60 9.87
C GLY A 224 -0.95 -8.04 10.12
N ALA A 225 -1.88 -8.96 10.40
CA ALA A 225 -1.54 -10.33 10.78
C ALA A 225 -1.09 -11.12 9.55
N MET A 226 0.22 -11.39 9.47
CA MET A 226 0.87 -12.07 8.34
C MET A 226 0.23 -13.41 7.98
N ALA A 227 -0.31 -14.14 8.96
CA ALA A 227 -1.00 -15.41 8.73
C ALA A 227 -2.17 -15.29 7.74
N ASN A 228 -2.91 -14.17 7.74
CA ASN A 228 -4.00 -13.93 6.79
C ASN A 228 -3.46 -13.73 5.36
N LEU A 229 -2.33 -13.04 5.20
CA LEU A 229 -1.71 -12.85 3.88
C LEU A 229 -1.10 -14.15 3.35
N GLU A 230 -0.48 -14.94 4.23
CA GLU A 230 0.04 -16.26 3.87
C GLU A 230 -1.08 -17.21 3.43
N GLU A 231 -2.23 -17.17 4.11
CA GLU A 231 -3.42 -17.90 3.70
C GLU A 231 -3.97 -17.39 2.37
N ALA A 232 -4.07 -16.07 2.17
CA ALA A 232 -4.50 -15.45 0.91
C ALA A 232 -3.62 -15.87 -0.28
N ILE A 233 -2.30 -15.91 -0.12
CA ILE A 233 -1.35 -16.36 -1.15
C ILE A 233 -1.54 -17.86 -1.43
N ARG A 234 -1.74 -18.68 -0.39
CA ARG A 234 -1.96 -20.12 -0.55
C ARG A 234 -3.24 -20.39 -1.34
N VAL A 235 -4.37 -19.79 -0.97
CA VAL A 235 -5.64 -19.97 -1.70
C VAL A 235 -5.58 -19.34 -3.09
N GLY A 236 -4.85 -18.23 -3.27
CA GLY A 236 -4.61 -17.61 -4.57
C GLY A 236 -3.81 -18.51 -5.52
N ARG A 237 -2.79 -19.22 -5.02
CA ARG A 237 -2.05 -20.22 -5.81
C ARG A 237 -2.94 -21.41 -6.19
N GLU A 238 -3.70 -21.97 -5.24
CA GLU A 238 -4.66 -23.05 -5.53
C GLU A 238 -5.69 -22.63 -6.59
N THR A 239 -6.16 -21.38 -6.51
CA THR A 239 -7.07 -20.79 -7.48
C THR A 239 -6.46 -20.72 -8.88
N VAL A 240 -5.24 -20.21 -9.00
CA VAL A 240 -4.55 -20.09 -10.30
C VAL A 240 -4.25 -21.46 -10.88
N ASP A 241 -3.78 -22.42 -10.08
CA ASP A 241 -3.47 -23.78 -10.52
C ASP A 241 -4.72 -24.53 -11.02
N ALA A 242 -5.88 -24.24 -10.44
CA ALA A 242 -7.17 -24.83 -10.85
C ALA A 242 -7.85 -24.11 -12.02
N THR A 243 -7.32 -22.97 -12.49
CA THR A 243 -7.94 -22.16 -13.55
C THR A 243 -7.20 -22.36 -14.88
N PRO A 244 -7.85 -22.89 -15.92
CA PRO A 244 -7.27 -22.92 -17.27
C PRO A 244 -6.89 -21.52 -17.78
N LEU A 245 -5.79 -21.41 -18.52
CA LEU A 245 -5.27 -20.13 -19.02
C LEU A 245 -6.23 -19.40 -19.98
N ASP A 246 -7.09 -20.14 -20.68
CA ASP A 246 -8.12 -19.61 -21.59
C ASP A 246 -9.43 -19.23 -20.88
N HIS A 247 -9.52 -19.44 -19.56
CA HIS A 247 -10.69 -19.08 -18.78
C HIS A 247 -10.80 -17.55 -18.65
N PRO A 248 -12.00 -16.95 -18.84
CA PRO A 248 -12.19 -15.49 -18.77
C PRO A 248 -11.68 -14.85 -17.46
N ASP A 249 -11.89 -15.52 -16.33
CA ASP A 249 -11.44 -15.02 -15.02
C ASP A 249 -9.95 -15.24 -14.71
N CYS A 250 -9.20 -15.95 -15.57
CA CYS A 250 -7.81 -16.32 -15.30
C CYS A 250 -6.95 -15.08 -15.02
N ALA A 251 -7.04 -14.06 -15.88
CA ALA A 251 -6.26 -12.84 -15.73
C ALA A 251 -6.57 -12.08 -14.42
N GLY A 252 -7.85 -12.05 -14.01
CA GLY A 252 -8.26 -11.46 -12.73
C GLY A 252 -7.69 -12.20 -11.52
N ARG A 253 -7.70 -13.54 -11.55
CA ARG A 253 -7.15 -14.40 -10.48
C ARG A 253 -5.63 -14.27 -10.37
N LEU A 254 -4.94 -14.25 -11.51
CA LEU A 254 -3.49 -13.99 -11.59
C LEU A 254 -3.15 -12.61 -11.00
N ASN A 255 -3.91 -11.57 -11.36
CA ASN A 255 -3.72 -10.22 -10.83
C ASN A 255 -3.87 -10.15 -9.30
N ASN A 256 -4.87 -10.82 -8.73
CA ASN A 256 -5.07 -10.88 -7.28
C ASN A 256 -3.89 -11.55 -6.57
N LEU A 257 -3.41 -12.69 -7.10
CA LEU A 257 -2.22 -13.37 -6.55
C LEU A 257 -0.96 -12.49 -6.66
N GLY A 258 -0.77 -11.80 -7.78
CA GLY A 258 0.32 -10.83 -7.97
C GLY A 258 0.30 -9.71 -6.93
N ALA A 259 -0.89 -9.18 -6.60
CA ALA A 259 -1.06 -8.20 -5.54
C ALA A 259 -0.71 -8.76 -4.15
N PHE A 260 -1.16 -9.96 -3.80
CA PHE A 260 -0.82 -10.59 -2.51
C PHE A 260 0.68 -10.84 -2.36
N LEU A 261 1.35 -11.27 -3.42
CA LEU A 261 2.80 -11.47 -3.45
C LEU A 261 3.56 -10.15 -3.31
N ARG A 262 3.12 -9.10 -4.03
CA ARG A 262 3.66 -7.75 -3.89
C ARG A 262 3.53 -7.24 -2.46
N ASP A 263 2.38 -7.48 -1.82
CA ASP A 263 2.13 -7.10 -0.44
C ASP A 263 3.06 -7.82 0.53
N ARG A 264 3.29 -9.13 0.32
CA ARG A 264 4.25 -9.89 1.13
C ARG A 264 5.66 -9.37 0.91
N TYR A 265 6.03 -9.02 -0.32
CA TYR A 265 7.31 -8.40 -0.63
C TYR A 265 7.52 -7.07 0.13
N PHE A 266 6.50 -6.20 0.25
CA PHE A 266 6.66 -4.96 1.04
C PHE A 266 6.89 -5.23 2.54
N ARG A 267 6.39 -6.35 3.07
CA ARG A 267 6.57 -6.75 4.48
C ARG A 267 7.89 -7.44 4.75
N THR A 268 8.30 -8.32 3.86
CA THR A 268 9.44 -9.22 4.09
C THR A 268 10.69 -8.74 3.36
N GLY A 269 10.54 -7.94 2.31
CA GLY A 269 11.60 -7.63 1.34
C GLY A 269 12.01 -8.82 0.47
N ALA A 270 11.27 -9.93 0.50
CA ALA A 270 11.63 -11.13 -0.27
C ALA A 270 11.51 -10.86 -1.77
N MET A 271 12.66 -10.70 -2.44
CA MET A 271 12.73 -10.45 -3.89
C MET A 271 12.05 -11.55 -4.72
N ALA A 272 12.07 -12.80 -4.24
CA ALA A 272 11.40 -13.92 -4.90
C ALA A 272 9.89 -13.68 -5.06
N ASP A 273 9.24 -13.03 -4.08
CA ASP A 273 7.81 -12.71 -4.16
C ASP A 273 7.53 -11.67 -5.24
N LEU A 274 8.40 -10.65 -5.35
CA LEU A 274 8.28 -9.63 -6.38
C LEU A 274 8.56 -10.19 -7.78
N GLU A 275 9.53 -11.10 -7.91
CA GLU A 275 9.83 -11.80 -9.16
C GLU A 275 8.65 -12.69 -9.59
N GLU A 276 8.03 -13.39 -8.64
CA GLU A 276 6.82 -14.17 -8.88
C GLU A 276 5.64 -13.27 -9.28
N ALA A 277 5.43 -12.14 -8.60
CA ALA A 277 4.39 -11.16 -8.94
C ALA A 277 4.56 -10.60 -10.36
N ILE A 278 5.79 -10.29 -10.79
CA ILE A 278 6.08 -9.82 -12.16
C ILE A 278 5.79 -10.92 -13.18
N ARG A 279 6.19 -12.17 -12.90
CA ARG A 279 5.93 -13.31 -13.80
C ARG A 279 4.42 -13.50 -14.00
N ILE A 280 3.66 -13.56 -12.91
CA ILE A 280 2.21 -13.75 -12.93
C ILE A 280 1.49 -12.54 -13.55
N GLY A 281 1.97 -11.32 -13.31
CA GLY A 281 1.45 -10.12 -13.96
C GLY A 281 1.64 -10.13 -15.47
N ARG A 282 2.76 -10.67 -15.97
CA ARG A 282 2.96 -10.90 -17.41
C ARG A 282 2.00 -11.95 -17.96
N GLU A 283 1.84 -13.07 -17.26
CA GLU A 283 0.87 -14.11 -17.63
C GLU A 283 -0.57 -13.54 -17.72
N ALA A 284 -0.97 -12.66 -16.79
CA ALA A 284 -2.27 -12.01 -16.82
C ALA A 284 -2.45 -11.09 -18.05
N VAL A 285 -1.42 -10.29 -18.37
CA VAL A 285 -1.43 -9.40 -19.54
C VAL A 285 -1.44 -10.21 -20.85
N ASP A 286 -0.68 -11.31 -20.92
CA ASP A 286 -0.59 -12.15 -22.12
C ASP A 286 -1.89 -12.94 -22.37
N ALA A 287 -2.59 -13.35 -21.31
CA ALA A 287 -3.88 -14.03 -21.38
C ALA A 287 -5.05 -13.10 -21.76
N THR A 288 -4.86 -11.78 -21.73
CA THR A 288 -5.95 -10.81 -21.92
C THR A 288 -5.95 -10.19 -23.32
N PRO A 289 -7.04 -10.28 -24.10
CA PRO A 289 -7.15 -9.62 -25.41
C PRO A 289 -6.89 -8.11 -25.37
N LEU A 290 -6.38 -7.53 -26.47
CA LEU A 290 -6.02 -6.11 -26.54
C LEU A 290 -7.19 -5.14 -26.28
N ASP A 291 -8.41 -5.55 -26.67
CA ASP A 291 -9.65 -4.78 -26.55
C ASP A 291 -10.44 -5.10 -25.26
N HIS A 292 -9.90 -5.95 -24.38
CA HIS A 292 -10.56 -6.29 -23.14
C HIS A 292 -10.62 -5.07 -22.19
N PRO A 293 -11.78 -4.75 -21.59
CA PRO A 293 -11.95 -3.56 -20.75
C PRO A 293 -10.97 -3.53 -19.57
N ASP A 294 -10.70 -4.69 -18.97
CA ASP A 294 -9.81 -4.80 -17.82
C ASP A 294 -8.32 -4.95 -18.17
N ARG A 295 -7.93 -4.91 -19.46
CA ARG A 295 -6.51 -5.05 -19.83
C ARG A 295 -5.65 -3.95 -19.19
N ALA A 296 -6.15 -2.72 -19.15
CA ALA A 296 -5.44 -1.58 -18.55
C ALA A 296 -5.12 -1.79 -17.06
N ILE A 297 -5.99 -2.49 -16.33
CA ILE A 297 -5.82 -2.86 -14.93
C ILE A 297 -4.59 -3.77 -14.75
N PHE A 298 -4.49 -4.82 -15.56
CA PHE A 298 -3.39 -5.78 -15.49
C PHE A 298 -2.06 -5.15 -15.92
N LEU A 299 -2.10 -4.33 -16.98
CA LEU A 299 -0.93 -3.56 -17.43
C LEU A 299 -0.40 -2.65 -16.33
N SER A 300 -1.26 -1.88 -15.66
CA SER A 300 -0.77 -1.00 -14.60
C SER A 300 -0.25 -1.77 -13.38
N SER A 301 -0.87 -2.89 -13.01
CA SER A 301 -0.39 -3.73 -11.90
C SER A 301 1.01 -4.27 -12.19
N LEU A 302 1.24 -4.77 -13.40
CA LEU A 302 2.57 -5.19 -13.87
C LEU A 302 3.56 -4.01 -13.90
N GLY A 303 3.15 -2.84 -14.39
CA GLY A 303 3.97 -1.63 -14.39
C GLY A 303 4.42 -1.20 -12.99
N ASN A 304 3.54 -1.36 -11.99
CA ASN A 304 3.86 -1.12 -10.58
C ASN A 304 4.88 -2.14 -10.06
N HIS A 305 4.70 -3.44 -10.32
CA HIS A 305 5.65 -4.47 -9.90
C HIS A 305 7.05 -4.27 -10.51
N LEU A 306 7.12 -3.95 -11.81
CA LEU A 306 8.38 -3.64 -12.50
C LEU A 306 9.06 -2.41 -11.90
N GLY A 307 8.27 -1.38 -11.61
CA GLY A 307 8.77 -0.18 -10.96
C GLY A 307 9.26 -0.39 -9.53
N ASP A 308 8.63 -1.29 -8.77
CA ASP A 308 9.11 -1.70 -7.45
C ASP A 308 10.46 -2.44 -7.56
N ARG A 309 10.61 -3.29 -8.57
CA ARG A 309 11.87 -4.00 -8.83
C ARG A 309 12.96 -3.04 -9.27
N TYR A 310 12.65 -2.10 -10.15
CA TYR A 310 13.55 -1.01 -10.53
C TYR A 310 14.01 -0.24 -9.28
N PHE A 311 13.11 0.09 -8.35
CA PHE A 311 13.51 0.82 -7.16
C PHE A 311 14.56 0.06 -6.32
N ARG A 312 14.49 -1.27 -6.29
CA ARG A 312 15.49 -2.12 -5.60
C ARG A 312 16.78 -2.31 -6.39
N THR A 313 16.67 -2.75 -7.64
CA THR A 313 17.81 -3.21 -8.45
C THR A 313 18.50 -2.06 -9.19
N LYS A 314 17.78 -0.95 -9.39
CA LYS A 314 18.13 0.16 -10.29
C LYS A 314 18.35 -0.29 -11.74
N ALA A 315 17.81 -1.46 -12.13
CA ALA A 315 17.93 -1.99 -13.48
C ALA A 315 17.08 -1.18 -14.46
N MET A 316 17.72 -0.46 -15.38
CA MET A 316 17.03 0.43 -16.33
C MET A 316 16.01 -0.29 -17.22
N ALA A 317 16.24 -1.56 -17.56
CA ALA A 317 15.32 -2.36 -18.37
C ALA A 317 13.91 -2.46 -17.73
N ASP A 318 13.84 -2.60 -16.40
CA ASP A 318 12.57 -2.67 -15.67
C ASP A 318 11.80 -1.35 -15.74
N LEU A 319 12.52 -0.23 -15.64
CA LEU A 319 11.91 1.09 -15.74
C LEU A 319 11.42 1.37 -17.16
N GLU A 320 12.20 1.00 -18.17
CA GLU A 320 11.81 1.14 -19.57
C GLU A 320 10.58 0.30 -19.92
N GLU A 321 10.52 -0.93 -19.40
CA GLU A 321 9.35 -1.80 -19.55
C GLU A 321 8.13 -1.23 -18.82
N ALA A 322 8.29 -0.73 -17.59
CA ALA A 322 7.21 -0.11 -16.82
C ALA A 322 6.62 1.13 -17.54
N ILE A 323 7.46 1.97 -18.15
CA ILE A 323 7.01 3.14 -18.92
C ILE A 323 6.24 2.69 -20.17
N ARG A 324 6.75 1.69 -20.89
CA ARG A 324 6.08 1.14 -22.10
C ARG A 324 4.68 0.64 -21.75
N ILE A 325 4.58 -0.17 -20.70
CA ILE A 325 3.32 -0.78 -20.25
C ILE A 325 2.36 0.27 -19.69
N GLY A 326 2.84 1.24 -18.89
CA GLY A 326 2.01 2.35 -18.40
C GLY A 326 1.42 3.18 -19.53
N ARG A 327 2.16 3.36 -20.62
CA ARG A 327 1.67 4.06 -21.82
C ARG A 327 0.64 3.23 -22.59
N GLU A 328 0.80 1.91 -22.65
CA GLU A 328 -0.20 1.00 -23.19
C GLU A 328 -1.52 1.07 -22.38
N ALA A 329 -1.44 1.05 -21.04
CA ALA A 329 -2.60 1.19 -20.16
C ALA A 329 -3.35 2.51 -20.39
N VAL A 330 -2.62 3.64 -20.44
CA VAL A 330 -3.21 4.96 -20.72
C VAL A 330 -3.85 5.00 -22.12
N ASN A 331 -3.22 4.42 -23.14
CA ASN A 331 -3.76 4.44 -24.51
C ASN A 331 -4.99 3.54 -24.67
N ALA A 332 -5.07 2.44 -23.94
CA ALA A 332 -6.21 1.52 -23.95
C ALA A 332 -7.43 2.04 -23.17
N THR A 333 -7.27 3.08 -22.35
CA THR A 333 -8.30 3.58 -21.44
C THR A 333 -9.00 4.82 -21.99
N PRO A 334 -10.35 4.84 -22.11
CA PRO A 334 -11.12 6.04 -22.51
C PRO A 334 -10.85 7.27 -21.62
N LEU A 335 -11.01 8.48 -22.19
CA LEU A 335 -10.71 9.74 -21.50
C LEU A 335 -11.55 9.98 -20.24
N ASP A 336 -12.79 9.51 -20.23
CA ASP A 336 -13.77 9.64 -19.15
C ASP A 336 -13.74 8.49 -18.15
N HIS A 337 -12.82 7.52 -18.33
CA HIS A 337 -12.70 6.40 -17.42
C HIS A 337 -12.17 6.86 -16.05
N PRO A 338 -12.83 6.49 -14.93
CA PRO A 338 -12.48 6.97 -13.60
C PRO A 338 -11.04 6.65 -13.18
N ASP A 339 -10.49 5.52 -13.62
CA ASP A 339 -9.12 5.11 -13.28
C ASP A 339 -8.02 5.69 -14.16
N ARG A 340 -8.37 6.40 -15.25
CA ARG A 340 -7.39 6.94 -16.19
C ARG A 340 -6.41 7.90 -15.49
N ALA A 341 -6.89 8.71 -14.56
CA ALA A 341 -6.06 9.65 -13.81
C ALA A 341 -4.99 8.92 -12.97
N GLY A 342 -5.32 7.76 -12.40
CA GLY A 342 -4.36 6.89 -11.71
C GLY A 342 -3.27 6.37 -12.66
N TRP A 343 -3.65 5.90 -13.85
CA TRP A 343 -2.71 5.43 -14.87
C TRP A 343 -1.75 6.52 -15.35
N LEU A 344 -2.27 7.73 -15.56
CA LEU A 344 -1.47 8.90 -15.93
C LEU A 344 -0.47 9.28 -14.85
N ASN A 345 -0.89 9.27 -13.57
CA ASN A 345 0.00 9.53 -12.44
C ASN A 345 1.13 8.49 -12.36
N ASN A 346 0.79 7.21 -12.48
CA ASN A 346 1.78 6.12 -12.42
C ASN A 346 2.79 6.21 -13.56
N LEU A 347 2.34 6.52 -14.78
CA LEU A 347 3.22 6.79 -15.91
C LEU A 347 4.13 8.00 -15.65
N GLY A 348 3.58 9.09 -15.12
CA GLY A 348 4.33 10.32 -14.80
C GLY A 348 5.47 10.08 -13.81
N ILE A 349 5.23 9.30 -12.75
CA ILE A 349 6.26 8.92 -11.77
C ILE A 349 7.42 8.17 -12.46
N ARG A 350 7.12 7.18 -13.31
CA ARG A 350 8.17 6.40 -14.00
C ARG A 350 8.96 7.22 -15.01
N LEU A 351 8.30 8.14 -15.72
CA LEU A 351 8.98 9.07 -16.61
C LEU A 351 9.93 10.00 -15.84
N ASN A 352 9.51 10.50 -14.69
CA ASN A 352 10.37 11.31 -13.82
C ASN A 352 11.58 10.51 -13.29
N ASP A 353 11.36 9.27 -12.85
CA ASP A 353 12.43 8.35 -12.44
C ASP A 353 13.48 8.17 -13.57
N ARG A 354 13.02 8.02 -14.82
CA ARG A 354 13.92 7.86 -15.97
C ARG A 354 14.68 9.16 -16.24
N CYS A 355 14.01 10.31 -16.20
CA CYS A 355 14.66 11.61 -16.32
C CYS A 355 15.74 11.82 -15.25
N PHE A 356 15.47 11.44 -14.00
CA PHE A 356 16.44 11.52 -12.89
C PHE A 356 17.73 10.75 -13.21
N ARG A 357 17.64 9.59 -13.88
CA ARG A 357 18.80 8.77 -14.25
C ARG A 357 19.51 9.21 -15.51
N THR A 358 18.77 9.55 -16.56
CA THR A 358 19.32 9.75 -17.91
C THR A 358 19.58 11.21 -18.23
N GLY A 359 18.96 12.14 -17.50
CA GLY A 359 18.96 13.55 -17.85
C GLY A 359 17.93 13.92 -18.92
N ALA A 360 17.13 12.97 -19.43
CA ALA A 360 16.23 13.19 -20.57
C ALA A 360 15.08 14.17 -20.24
N MET A 361 15.21 15.43 -20.65
CA MET A 361 14.21 16.47 -20.38
C MET A 361 12.83 16.17 -21.01
N ALA A 362 12.78 15.49 -22.16
CA ALA A 362 11.53 15.11 -22.80
C ALA A 362 10.63 14.23 -21.91
N ASP A 363 11.24 13.36 -21.09
CA ASP A 363 10.49 12.52 -20.15
C ASP A 363 9.86 13.35 -19.03
N LEU A 364 10.58 14.36 -18.54
CA LEU A 364 10.08 15.25 -17.50
C LEU A 364 8.96 16.17 -18.02
N GLU A 365 9.11 16.66 -19.25
CA GLU A 365 8.06 17.42 -19.92
C GLU A 365 6.79 16.57 -20.10
N GLU A 366 6.97 15.29 -20.46
CA GLU A 366 5.86 14.36 -20.53
C GLU A 366 5.25 14.06 -19.15
N ALA A 367 6.07 13.85 -18.11
CA ALA A 367 5.61 13.61 -16.73
C ALA A 367 4.73 14.77 -16.22
N ILE A 368 5.14 16.02 -16.48
CA ILE A 368 4.35 17.21 -16.13
C ILE A 368 3.04 17.26 -16.92
N ARG A 369 3.07 16.92 -18.22
CA ARG A 369 1.86 16.90 -19.06
C ARG A 369 0.84 15.88 -18.54
N VAL A 370 1.25 14.63 -18.30
CA VAL A 370 0.34 13.59 -17.80
C VAL A 370 -0.11 13.87 -16.36
N GLY A 371 0.74 14.46 -15.52
CA GLY A 371 0.37 14.91 -14.18
C GLY A 371 -0.70 16.01 -14.20
N ARG A 372 -0.59 16.99 -15.12
CA ARG A 372 -1.63 18.02 -15.32
C ARG A 372 -2.94 17.42 -15.85
N GLU A 373 -2.86 16.45 -16.77
CA GLU A 373 -4.05 15.73 -17.26
C GLU A 373 -4.75 14.97 -16.13
N ALA A 374 -3.99 14.25 -15.30
CA ALA A 374 -4.52 13.54 -14.12
C ALA A 374 -5.22 14.51 -13.16
N VAL A 375 -4.56 15.59 -12.74
CA VAL A 375 -5.16 16.59 -11.84
C VAL A 375 -6.38 17.28 -12.49
N GLY A 376 -6.35 17.54 -13.79
CA GLY A 376 -7.45 18.18 -14.52
C GLY A 376 -8.70 17.30 -14.66
N ALA A 377 -8.51 15.99 -14.81
CA ALA A 377 -9.60 15.01 -14.94
C ALA A 377 -10.29 14.68 -13.60
N THR A 378 -9.83 15.27 -12.49
CA THR A 378 -10.14 14.80 -11.15
C THR A 378 -10.96 15.80 -10.35
N PRO A 379 -12.13 15.40 -9.81
CA PRO A 379 -12.94 16.24 -8.91
C PRO A 379 -12.15 16.73 -7.68
N LEU A 380 -12.47 17.93 -7.19
CA LEU A 380 -11.77 18.56 -6.06
C LEU A 380 -11.84 17.76 -4.75
N ASP A 381 -12.92 17.01 -4.56
CA ASP A 381 -13.21 16.18 -3.40
C ASP A 381 -12.73 14.73 -3.55
N HIS A 382 -12.10 14.38 -4.67
CA HIS A 382 -11.57 13.04 -4.89
C HIS A 382 -10.39 12.74 -3.95
N PRO A 383 -10.38 11.59 -3.24
CA PRO A 383 -9.36 11.27 -2.23
C PRO A 383 -7.94 11.26 -2.80
N ASP A 384 -7.75 10.73 -4.01
CA ASP A 384 -6.43 10.60 -4.63
C ASP A 384 -5.92 11.90 -5.27
N ARG A 385 -6.77 12.94 -5.40
CA ARG A 385 -6.41 14.20 -6.06
C ARG A 385 -5.17 14.80 -5.45
N ALA A 386 -5.08 14.78 -4.13
CA ALA A 386 -3.99 15.40 -3.41
C ALA A 386 -2.66 14.63 -3.58
N GLY A 387 -2.72 13.31 -3.79
CA GLY A 387 -1.58 12.53 -4.25
C GLY A 387 -1.11 12.95 -5.65
N TRP A 388 -2.04 13.14 -6.60
CA TRP A 388 -1.73 13.58 -7.97
C TRP A 388 -1.14 15.00 -8.02
N LEU A 389 -1.67 15.91 -7.18
CA LEU A 389 -1.11 17.26 -6.99
C LEU A 389 0.31 17.22 -6.45
N ASN A 390 0.60 16.33 -5.50
CA ASN A 390 1.94 16.16 -4.95
C ASN A 390 2.93 15.61 -5.99
N SER A 391 2.53 14.61 -6.79
CA SER A 391 3.36 14.10 -7.90
C SER A 391 3.67 15.20 -8.92
N LEU A 392 2.67 15.98 -9.33
CA LEU A 392 2.85 17.11 -10.23
C LEU A 392 3.80 18.17 -9.64
N GLY A 393 3.66 18.49 -8.35
CA GLY A 393 4.55 19.41 -7.63
C GLY A 393 6.00 18.94 -7.67
N ASN A 394 6.25 17.66 -7.42
CA ASN A 394 7.60 17.08 -7.51
C ASN A 394 8.17 17.18 -8.93
N HIS A 395 7.40 16.85 -9.97
CA HIS A 395 7.85 16.97 -11.37
C HIS A 395 8.21 18.42 -11.75
N LEU A 396 7.41 19.39 -11.28
CA LEU A 396 7.68 20.81 -11.49
C LEU A 396 8.92 21.26 -10.73
N GLY A 397 9.10 20.82 -9.49
CA GLY A 397 10.31 21.04 -8.69
C GLY A 397 11.56 20.49 -9.38
N ASP A 398 11.50 19.26 -9.89
CA ASP A 398 12.61 18.64 -10.63
C ASP A 398 12.96 19.40 -11.92
N ARG A 399 11.95 19.93 -12.62
CA ARG A 399 12.18 20.78 -13.81
C ARG A 399 12.80 22.11 -13.43
N TYR A 400 12.36 22.69 -12.32
CA TYR A 400 12.97 23.89 -11.75
C TYR A 400 14.45 23.64 -11.40
N SER A 401 14.81 22.55 -10.71
CA SER A 401 16.19 22.27 -10.32
C SER A 401 17.14 22.18 -11.53
N ARG A 402 16.62 21.82 -12.71
CA ARG A 402 17.38 21.67 -13.95
C ARG A 402 17.44 22.94 -14.80
N THR A 403 16.34 23.70 -14.84
CA THR A 403 16.20 24.86 -15.75
C THR A 403 16.39 26.20 -15.03
N GLY A 404 16.18 26.23 -13.71
CA GLY A 404 16.10 27.44 -12.91
C GLY A 404 14.83 28.28 -13.15
N ALA A 405 13.83 27.75 -13.88
CA ALA A 405 12.61 28.46 -14.22
C ALA A 405 11.71 28.67 -12.99
N ILE A 406 11.72 29.88 -12.44
CA ILE A 406 11.03 30.18 -11.16
C ILE A 406 9.52 29.92 -11.21
N ALA A 407 8.89 30.09 -12.38
CA ALA A 407 7.46 29.83 -12.56
C ALA A 407 7.08 28.38 -12.25
N ASP A 408 7.96 27.42 -12.54
CA ASP A 408 7.73 26.02 -12.21
C ASP A 408 7.75 25.79 -10.70
N LEU A 409 8.67 26.45 -10.00
CA LEU A 409 8.76 26.37 -8.55
C LEU A 409 7.56 27.04 -7.87
N GLU A 410 7.10 28.17 -8.39
CA GLU A 410 5.88 28.84 -7.92
C GLU A 410 4.64 27.95 -8.12
N GLU A 411 4.55 27.27 -9.26
CA GLU A 411 3.50 26.29 -9.52
C GLU A 411 3.61 25.09 -8.56
N ALA A 412 4.82 24.55 -8.35
CA ALA A 412 5.08 23.43 -7.44
C ALA A 412 4.64 23.75 -6.00
N ILE A 413 4.96 24.95 -5.50
CA ILE A 413 4.53 25.42 -4.17
C ILE A 413 3.00 25.56 -4.11
N ARG A 414 2.37 26.07 -5.17
CA ARG A 414 0.91 26.23 -5.23
C ARG A 414 0.21 24.87 -5.15
N VAL A 415 0.59 23.91 -5.99
CA VAL A 415 -0.04 22.57 -5.98
C VAL A 415 0.31 21.79 -4.71
N GLY A 416 1.51 21.98 -4.15
CA GLY A 416 1.89 21.41 -2.85
C GLY A 416 1.05 21.95 -1.69
N ARG A 417 0.74 23.25 -1.69
CA ARG A 417 -0.20 23.84 -0.71
C ARG A 417 -1.62 23.34 -0.90
N GLU A 418 -2.07 23.17 -2.14
CA GLU A 418 -3.39 22.58 -2.44
C GLU A 418 -3.48 21.14 -1.92
N ALA A 419 -2.46 20.31 -2.18
CA ALA A 419 -2.39 18.95 -1.65
C ALA A 419 -2.45 18.94 -0.11
N VAL A 420 -1.58 19.71 0.56
CA VAL A 420 -1.58 19.82 2.02
C VAL A 420 -2.90 20.41 2.56
N GLY A 421 -3.54 21.32 1.83
CA GLY A 421 -4.83 21.90 2.24
C GLY A 421 -5.99 20.92 2.11
N ALA A 422 -5.98 20.09 1.08
CA ALA A 422 -7.05 19.15 0.74
C ALA A 422 -7.06 17.88 1.59
N THR A 423 -6.10 17.70 2.50
CA THR A 423 -5.96 16.44 3.25
C THR A 423 -6.13 16.55 4.74
N PRO A 424 -6.83 15.59 5.37
CA PRO A 424 -7.01 15.56 6.82
C PRO A 424 -5.69 15.64 7.58
N LEU A 425 -5.72 16.28 8.76
CA LEU A 425 -4.53 16.49 9.60
C LEU A 425 -3.87 15.21 10.10
N ASP A 426 -4.59 14.09 10.09
CA ASP A 426 -4.15 12.78 10.58
C ASP A 426 -3.90 11.76 9.45
N HIS A 427 -4.04 12.19 8.20
CA HIS A 427 -3.84 11.34 7.03
C HIS A 427 -2.37 10.92 6.89
N PRO A 428 -2.06 9.63 6.69
CA PRO A 428 -0.68 9.12 6.72
C PRO A 428 0.24 9.77 5.68
N ASP A 429 -0.29 10.17 4.52
CA ASP A 429 0.49 10.80 3.44
C ASP A 429 0.74 12.29 3.62
N ARG A 430 0.06 12.93 4.57
CA ARG A 430 0.20 14.37 4.81
C ARG A 430 1.65 14.77 5.08
N ALA A 431 2.40 13.97 5.85
CA ALA A 431 3.81 14.24 6.11
C ALA A 431 4.68 14.19 4.84
N GLY A 432 4.34 13.31 3.89
CA GLY A 432 5.02 13.24 2.61
C GLY A 432 4.83 14.53 1.81
N TRP A 433 3.62 15.06 1.78
CA TRP A 433 3.32 16.28 1.03
C TRP A 433 3.86 17.53 1.70
N LEU A 434 3.87 17.55 3.04
CA LEU A 434 4.56 18.58 3.83
C LEU A 434 6.06 18.61 3.55
N ASN A 435 6.70 17.44 3.36
CA ASN A 435 8.10 17.37 2.97
C ASN A 435 8.34 17.92 1.57
N SER A 436 7.53 17.51 0.58
CA SER A 436 7.63 18.04 -0.80
C SER A 436 7.44 19.56 -0.82
N LEU A 437 6.40 20.08 -0.15
CA LEU A 437 6.17 21.51 -0.02
C LEU A 437 7.34 22.23 0.65
N GLY A 438 7.87 21.67 1.75
CA GLY A 438 9.03 22.20 2.44
C GLY A 438 10.27 22.29 1.55
N ASN A 439 10.51 21.26 0.72
CA ASN A 439 11.63 21.24 -0.23
C ASN A 439 11.48 22.37 -1.26
N HIS A 440 10.30 22.51 -1.87
CA HIS A 440 10.05 23.59 -2.84
C HIS A 440 10.17 25.00 -2.23
N LEU A 441 9.72 25.19 -0.98
CA LEU A 441 9.89 26.44 -0.24
C LEU A 441 11.38 26.72 0.06
N GLY A 442 12.14 25.69 0.45
CA GLY A 442 13.58 25.79 0.68
C GLY A 442 14.37 26.15 -0.59
N ASP A 443 13.97 25.57 -1.72
CA ASP A 443 14.51 25.90 -3.04
C ASP A 443 14.23 27.36 -3.39
N ARG A 444 13.01 27.85 -3.13
CA ARG A 444 12.63 29.24 -3.42
C ARG A 444 13.39 30.20 -2.53
N TYR A 445 13.51 29.89 -1.23
CA TYR A 445 14.35 30.64 -0.30
C TYR A 445 15.80 30.74 -0.79
N SER A 446 16.38 29.63 -1.26
CA SER A 446 17.77 29.61 -1.76
C SER A 446 17.99 30.54 -2.95
N ARG A 447 16.93 30.90 -3.70
CA ARG A 447 17.00 31.85 -4.81
C ARG A 447 16.68 33.28 -4.44
N THR A 448 15.65 33.48 -3.61
CA THR A 448 15.07 34.81 -3.33
C THR A 448 15.61 35.42 -2.04
N GLY A 449 16.13 34.60 -1.13
CA GLY A 449 16.44 35.00 0.24
C GLY A 449 15.21 35.30 1.10
N ALA A 450 13.99 34.98 0.64
CA ALA A 450 12.75 35.27 1.33
C ALA A 450 12.63 34.45 2.63
N ILE A 451 12.93 35.07 3.77
CA ILE A 451 12.91 34.40 5.08
C ILE A 451 11.56 33.75 5.40
N ALA A 452 10.45 34.32 4.91
CA ALA A 452 9.12 33.73 5.06
C ALA A 452 9.03 32.30 4.50
N ASP A 453 9.70 32.02 3.37
CA ASP A 453 9.74 30.69 2.75
C ASP A 453 10.53 29.70 3.61
N LEU A 454 11.67 30.14 4.17
CA LEU A 454 12.47 29.31 5.08
C LEU A 454 11.67 28.95 6.34
N GLU A 455 10.96 29.91 6.92
CA GLU A 455 10.13 29.69 8.11
C GLU A 455 8.94 28.76 7.81
N GLU A 456 8.30 28.89 6.64
CA GLU A 456 7.23 27.98 6.21
C GLU A 456 7.76 26.56 5.93
N ALA A 457 8.94 26.44 5.31
CA ALA A 457 9.60 25.16 5.09
C ALA A 457 9.90 24.44 6.42
N LYS A 458 10.51 25.15 7.37
CA LYS A 458 10.81 24.63 8.71
C LYS A 458 9.54 24.19 9.46
N LYS A 459 8.46 24.96 9.37
CA LYS A 459 7.16 24.57 9.94
C LYS A 459 6.63 23.29 9.30
N SER A 460 6.73 23.17 7.98
CA SER A 460 6.28 21.99 7.23
C SER A 460 7.06 20.74 7.63
N TYR A 461 8.40 20.81 7.69
CA TYR A 461 9.24 19.71 8.13
C TYR A 461 9.00 19.32 9.60
N SER A 462 8.83 20.31 10.49
CA SER A 462 8.55 20.06 11.91
C SER A 462 7.21 19.35 12.11
N ALA A 463 6.18 19.75 11.34
CA ALA A 463 4.88 19.09 11.33
C ALA A 463 4.98 17.66 10.76
N ALA A 464 5.72 17.45 9.67
CA ALA A 464 5.95 16.13 9.09
C ALA A 464 6.71 15.18 10.04
N LEU A 465 7.78 15.64 10.69
CA LEU A 465 8.56 14.86 11.66
C LEU A 465 7.71 14.36 12.84
N ARG A 466 6.81 15.21 13.32
CA ARG A 466 5.93 14.93 14.46
C ARG A 466 4.61 14.26 14.08
N HIS A 467 4.42 13.96 12.80
CA HIS A 467 3.18 13.36 12.34
C HIS A 467 3.03 11.92 12.89
N PRO A 468 1.98 11.64 13.69
CA PRO A 468 1.93 10.40 14.47
C PRO A 468 1.63 9.15 13.63
N THR A 469 1.02 9.33 12.45
CA THR A 469 0.51 8.22 11.61
C THR A 469 1.33 7.98 10.34
N SER A 470 2.36 8.80 10.09
CA SER A 470 3.20 8.68 8.91
C SER A 470 4.36 7.72 9.13
N ALA A 471 4.83 7.12 8.03
CA ALA A 471 5.97 6.22 8.05
C ALA A 471 7.21 6.87 8.70
N VAL A 472 7.95 6.08 9.49
CA VAL A 472 9.11 6.58 10.24
C VAL A 472 10.17 7.12 9.30
N SER A 473 10.32 6.50 8.13
CA SER A 473 11.22 6.96 7.06
C SER A 473 10.92 8.38 6.56
N ILE A 474 9.64 8.71 6.33
CA ILE A 474 9.19 10.05 5.90
C ILE A 474 9.45 11.08 7.01
N ARG A 475 9.19 10.69 8.27
CA ARG A 475 9.42 11.55 9.44
C ARG A 475 10.92 11.84 9.64
N ILE A 476 11.78 10.85 9.46
CA ILE A 476 13.24 11.03 9.53
C ILE A 476 13.75 11.91 8.38
N ALA A 477 13.22 11.71 7.17
CA ALA A 477 13.53 12.58 6.04
C ALA A 477 13.15 14.04 6.34
N ALA A 478 11.98 14.28 6.93
CA ALA A 478 11.55 15.61 7.37
C ALA A 478 12.54 16.24 8.35
N GLY A 479 12.93 15.49 9.39
CA GLY A 479 13.93 15.93 10.35
C GLY A 479 15.26 16.26 9.68
N ARG A 480 15.74 15.43 8.76
CA ARG A 480 16.97 15.68 8.00
C ARG A 480 16.90 16.96 7.17
N HIS A 481 15.79 17.20 6.48
CA HIS A 481 15.59 18.42 5.69
C HIS A 481 15.55 19.66 6.60
N PHE A 482 14.88 19.58 7.75
CA PHE A 482 14.92 20.66 8.75
C PHE A 482 16.36 20.95 9.19
N LEU A 483 17.11 19.92 9.60
CA LEU A 483 18.48 20.09 10.10
C LEU A 483 19.42 20.64 9.02
N SER A 484 19.18 20.33 7.75
CA SER A 484 19.96 20.84 6.62
C SER A 484 19.66 22.32 6.29
N SER A 485 18.73 22.96 6.98
CA SER A 485 18.34 24.35 6.73
C SER A 485 19.48 25.34 7.01
N PRO A 486 19.57 26.46 6.27
CA PRO A 486 20.56 27.49 6.54
C PRO A 486 20.43 28.08 7.95
N ALA A 487 21.58 28.41 8.54
CA ALA A 487 21.69 28.93 9.91
C ALA A 487 21.09 28.03 11.01
N ILE A 488 21.00 26.70 10.79
CA ILE A 488 20.44 25.75 11.77
C ILE A 488 21.07 25.84 13.16
N LEU A 489 22.38 26.12 13.25
CA LEU A 489 23.07 26.24 14.54
C LEU A 489 22.54 27.40 15.41
N LYS A 490 21.90 28.40 14.80
CA LYS A 490 21.27 29.54 15.51
C LYS A 490 19.80 29.28 15.83
N ASP A 491 19.24 28.18 15.35
CA ASP A 491 17.84 27.83 15.54
C ASP A 491 17.64 27.17 16.92
N GLU A 492 16.81 27.77 17.76
CA GLU A 492 16.54 27.27 19.12
C GLU A 492 15.90 25.88 19.12
N GLN A 493 15.21 25.50 18.03
CA GLN A 493 14.56 24.20 17.90
C GLN A 493 15.51 23.10 17.40
N ALA A 494 16.70 23.44 16.91
CA ALA A 494 17.62 22.52 16.23
C ALA A 494 17.93 21.27 17.08
N TYR A 495 18.27 21.44 18.36
CA TYR A 495 18.56 20.30 19.23
C TYR A 495 17.34 19.40 19.47
N ALA A 496 16.15 20.00 19.67
CA ALA A 496 14.92 19.24 19.88
C ALA A 496 14.54 18.43 18.64
N ILE A 497 14.68 19.01 17.46
CA ILE A 497 14.46 18.35 16.16
C ILE A 497 15.50 17.23 15.95
N ALA A 498 16.78 17.51 16.18
CA ALA A 498 17.86 16.55 16.06
C ALA A 498 17.61 15.33 16.95
N LYS A 499 17.31 15.56 18.24
CA LYS A 499 16.98 14.50 19.19
C LYS A 499 15.77 13.67 18.74
N THR A 500 14.66 14.34 18.40
CA THR A 500 13.45 13.64 17.92
C THR A 500 13.74 12.78 16.69
N THR A 501 14.57 13.27 15.76
CA THR A 501 14.90 12.54 14.53
C THR A 501 15.78 11.32 14.83
N ILE A 502 16.77 11.45 15.72
CA ILE A 502 17.63 10.34 16.13
C ILE A 502 16.86 9.27 16.91
N ASP A 503 15.94 9.68 17.79
CA ASP A 503 15.10 8.77 18.57
C ASP A 503 14.16 7.91 17.70
N LEU A 504 13.92 8.30 16.44
CA LEU A 504 13.16 7.53 15.47
C LEU A 504 14.00 6.45 14.74
N ILE A 505 15.33 6.61 14.66
CA ILE A 505 16.19 5.67 13.90
C ILE A 505 16.07 4.22 14.40
N PRO A 506 16.01 3.92 15.71
CA PRO A 506 15.83 2.55 16.19
C PRO A 506 14.52 1.90 15.72
N LEU A 507 13.53 2.69 15.33
CA LEU A 507 12.25 2.20 14.81
C LEU A 507 12.30 1.85 13.32
N LEU A 508 13.37 2.20 12.57
CA LEU A 508 13.49 1.94 11.12
C LEU A 508 13.87 0.50 10.74
N THR A 509 14.14 -0.41 11.68
CA THR A 509 14.87 -1.67 11.38
C THR A 509 14.01 -2.93 11.51
N PRO A 510 13.37 -3.43 10.43
CA PRO A 510 12.81 -4.78 10.39
C PRO A 510 13.88 -5.87 10.36
N ARG A 511 13.66 -6.93 11.16
CA ARG A 511 14.52 -8.12 11.20
C ARG A 511 14.34 -9.06 10.00
N SER A 512 13.21 -8.96 9.29
CA SER A 512 12.85 -9.84 8.17
C SER A 512 13.61 -9.55 6.87
N LEU A 513 14.26 -8.39 6.77
CA LEU A 513 14.91 -7.92 5.56
C LEU A 513 16.27 -8.57 5.33
N GLN A 514 16.54 -9.00 4.09
CA GLN A 514 17.88 -9.43 3.66
C GLN A 514 18.90 -8.29 3.83
N ASN A 515 20.20 -8.63 3.97
CA ASN A 515 21.26 -7.68 4.28
C ASN A 515 21.39 -6.49 3.30
N SER A 516 20.94 -6.65 2.05
CA SER A 516 20.87 -5.57 1.06
C SER A 516 19.86 -4.48 1.43
N ASP A 517 18.73 -4.85 2.02
CA ASP A 517 17.62 -3.95 2.31
C ASP A 517 17.84 -3.14 3.59
N LYS A 518 18.48 -3.75 4.60
CA LYS A 518 18.97 -3.04 5.79
C LYS A 518 19.91 -1.90 5.40
N ARG A 519 20.83 -2.15 4.46
CA ARG A 519 21.78 -1.13 3.97
C ARG A 519 21.08 0.01 3.24
N HIS A 520 20.01 -0.27 2.48
CA HIS A 520 19.25 0.78 1.79
C HIS A 520 18.53 1.71 2.79
N LEU A 521 17.81 1.15 3.76
CA LEU A 521 17.09 1.95 4.77
C LEU A 521 18.04 2.70 5.71
N LEU A 522 19.12 2.05 6.14
CA LEU A 522 20.11 2.69 7.01
C LEU A 522 20.90 3.80 6.30
N SER A 523 21.01 3.77 4.96
CA SER A 523 21.66 4.86 4.20
C SER A 523 21.00 6.23 4.45
N ALA A 524 19.69 6.26 4.75
CA ALA A 524 18.97 7.48 5.06
C ALA A 524 19.34 8.07 6.45
N ALA A 525 19.84 7.24 7.37
CA ALA A 525 20.29 7.62 8.70
C ALA A 525 21.81 7.97 8.76
N VAL A 526 22.59 7.61 7.74
CA VAL A 526 24.04 7.89 7.68
C VAL A 526 24.31 9.40 7.74
N GLY A 527 25.23 9.79 8.63
CA GLY A 527 25.66 11.17 8.87
C GLY A 527 24.73 12.00 9.76
N LEU A 528 23.49 11.55 9.97
CA LEU A 528 22.50 12.28 10.75
C LEU A 528 22.87 12.35 12.24
N SER A 529 23.41 11.26 12.81
CA SER A 529 23.89 11.24 14.19
C SER A 529 25.06 12.17 14.43
N SER A 530 25.98 12.29 13.45
CA SER A 530 27.10 13.22 13.52
C SER A 530 26.63 14.68 13.50
N ASP A 531 25.67 14.98 12.63
CA ASP A 531 25.04 16.29 12.52
C ASP A 531 24.24 16.63 13.81
N ALA A 532 23.54 15.66 14.39
CA ALA A 532 22.83 15.81 15.66
C ALA A 532 23.81 16.05 16.85
N ALA A 533 24.92 15.32 16.89
CA ALA A 533 25.96 15.50 17.90
C ALA A 533 26.61 16.88 17.83
N ALA A 534 26.93 17.34 16.61
CA ALA A 534 27.42 18.69 16.36
C ALA A 534 26.45 19.76 16.87
N ILE A 535 25.15 19.60 16.60
CA ILE A 535 24.11 20.51 17.08
C ILE A 535 24.01 20.47 18.61
N ALA A 536 24.11 19.31 19.25
CA ALA A 536 24.08 19.18 20.71
C ALA A 536 25.26 19.92 21.38
N LEU A 537 26.46 19.79 20.82
CA LEU A 537 27.65 20.50 21.29
C LEU A 537 27.48 22.02 21.13
N HIS A 538 27.01 22.48 19.97
CA HIS A 538 26.76 23.91 19.73
C HIS A 538 25.67 24.48 20.67
N ALA A 539 24.60 23.71 20.92
CA ALA A 539 23.52 24.08 21.83
C ALA A 539 23.89 23.92 23.33
N SER A 540 25.16 23.71 23.65
CA SER A 540 25.69 23.58 25.01
C SER A 540 24.99 22.50 25.85
N LYS A 541 24.57 21.39 25.21
CA LYS A 541 23.98 20.23 25.90
C LYS A 541 25.03 19.30 26.52
N GLY A 542 26.30 19.53 26.21
CA GLY A 542 27.46 18.84 26.77
C GLY A 542 27.93 17.63 25.96
N PRO A 543 29.17 17.15 26.21
CA PRO A 543 29.77 16.03 25.47
C PRO A 543 29.02 14.70 25.65
N ALA A 544 28.44 14.44 26.83
CA ALA A 544 27.66 13.23 27.09
C ALA A 544 26.46 13.11 26.15
N ALA A 545 25.68 14.19 25.99
CA ALA A 545 24.53 14.22 25.08
C ALA A 545 24.95 14.01 23.61
N ALA A 546 26.13 14.48 23.22
CA ALA A 546 26.66 14.26 21.88
C ALA A 546 27.04 12.79 21.65
N VAL A 547 27.70 12.15 22.63
CA VAL A 547 28.00 10.71 22.58
C VAL A 547 26.71 9.90 22.55
N GLU A 548 25.70 10.22 23.37
CA GLU A 548 24.41 9.53 23.35
C GLU A 548 23.76 9.51 21.96
N LEU A 549 23.74 10.64 21.24
CA LEU A 549 23.17 10.74 19.89
C LEU A 549 23.98 9.94 18.85
N LEU A 550 25.31 9.94 18.97
CA LEU A 550 26.21 9.13 18.15
C LEU A 550 25.98 7.63 18.38
N GLU A 551 25.84 7.24 19.65
CA GLU A 551 25.60 5.86 20.07
C GLU A 551 24.23 5.34 19.61
N THR A 552 23.17 6.15 19.65
CA THR A 552 21.85 5.73 19.15
C THR A 552 21.90 5.36 17.66
N GLY A 553 22.56 6.18 16.83
CA GLY A 553 22.73 5.84 15.40
C GLY A 553 23.60 4.62 15.18
N ARG A 554 24.73 4.53 15.90
CA ARG A 554 25.68 3.42 15.78
C ARG A 554 25.11 2.10 16.27
N GLY A 555 24.40 2.10 17.41
CA GLY A 555 23.79 0.91 18.01
C GLY A 555 22.79 0.25 17.08
N VAL A 556 22.09 1.05 16.27
CA VAL A 556 21.18 0.53 15.22
C VAL A 556 21.96 -0.09 14.06
N ILE A 557 23.00 0.59 13.56
CA ILE A 557 23.83 0.07 12.46
C ILE A 557 24.56 -1.21 12.89
N ALA A 558 25.17 -1.20 14.09
CA ALA A 558 25.87 -2.35 14.66
C ALA A 558 24.89 -3.49 15.00
N GLY A 559 23.76 -3.21 15.62
CA GLY A 559 22.73 -4.22 15.92
C GLY A 559 22.02 -4.77 14.66
N ALA A 560 22.03 -4.05 13.55
CA ALA A 560 21.57 -4.55 12.25
C ALA A 560 22.58 -5.49 11.59
N LEU A 561 23.87 -5.29 11.85
CA LEU A 561 25.01 -6.08 11.31
C LEU A 561 25.40 -7.26 12.21
N PHE A 562 25.16 -7.18 13.51
CA PHE A 562 25.49 -8.19 14.51
C PHE A 562 24.21 -8.60 15.25
N GLU A 563 23.91 -9.91 15.31
CA GLU A 563 22.63 -10.48 15.79
C GLU A 563 22.28 -10.25 17.28
N GLN A 564 23.01 -9.40 18.00
CA GLN A 564 22.77 -9.05 19.40
C GLN A 564 21.98 -7.74 19.52
N SER A 565 20.69 -7.76 19.19
CA SER A 565 19.80 -6.61 19.42
C SER A 565 18.92 -6.78 20.67
N ASP A 566 18.55 -5.67 21.31
CA ASP A 566 17.58 -5.60 22.40
C ASP A 566 16.29 -6.41 22.12
N LEU A 567 15.90 -6.48 20.84
CA LEU A 567 14.76 -7.25 20.38
C LEU A 567 14.97 -8.78 20.52
N ALA A 568 16.18 -9.32 20.37
CA ALA A 568 16.45 -10.75 20.64
C ALA A 568 16.33 -11.08 22.12
N ALA A 569 16.75 -10.15 22.98
CA ALA A 569 16.55 -10.31 24.41
C ALA A 569 15.05 -10.25 24.75
N LEU A 570 14.30 -9.33 24.13
CA LEU A 570 12.85 -9.22 24.31
C LEU A 570 12.11 -10.46 23.79
N GLU A 571 12.50 -11.00 22.64
CA GLU A 571 11.90 -12.19 22.06
C GLU A 571 12.09 -13.43 22.95
N ARG A 572 13.26 -13.58 23.57
CA ARG A 572 13.53 -14.67 24.53
C ARG A 572 12.78 -14.51 25.85
N ALA A 573 12.64 -13.29 26.37
CA ALA A 573 12.05 -13.05 27.69
C ALA A 573 10.52 -12.82 27.65
N HIS A 574 10.03 -12.17 26.59
CA HIS A 574 8.67 -11.69 26.42
C HIS A 574 8.23 -11.79 24.94
N PRO A 575 8.03 -13.01 24.40
CA PRO A 575 7.74 -13.22 22.98
C PRO A 575 6.48 -12.49 22.48
N ASP A 576 5.45 -12.35 23.30
CA ASP A 576 4.22 -11.65 22.93
C ASP A 576 4.43 -10.14 22.75
N LEU A 577 5.27 -9.53 23.60
CA LEU A 577 5.62 -8.11 23.48
C LEU A 577 6.54 -7.87 22.28
N ALA A 578 7.46 -8.80 22.00
CA ALA A 578 8.32 -8.74 20.83
C ALA A 578 7.51 -8.83 19.53
N ARG A 579 6.56 -9.77 19.43
CA ARG A 579 5.64 -9.89 18.29
C ARG A 579 4.82 -8.62 18.10
N SER A 580 4.16 -8.15 19.17
CA SER A 580 3.35 -6.93 19.12
C SER A 580 4.15 -5.70 18.70
N PHE A 581 5.43 -5.62 19.12
CA PHE A 581 6.32 -4.51 18.75
C PHE A 581 6.68 -4.53 17.27
N VAL A 582 7.05 -5.72 16.77
CA VAL A 582 7.35 -5.93 15.34
C VAL A 582 6.13 -5.60 14.49
N ASP A 583 4.95 -6.11 14.86
CA ASP A 583 3.71 -5.90 14.11
C ASP A 583 3.34 -4.41 14.01
N LEU A 584 3.35 -3.68 15.13
CA LEU A 584 2.99 -2.25 15.14
C LEU A 584 4.01 -1.38 14.40
N ARG A 585 5.31 -1.70 14.49
CA ARG A 585 6.35 -1.02 13.73
C ARG A 585 6.15 -1.25 12.23
N ASP A 586 5.99 -2.50 11.83
CA ASP A 586 5.86 -2.85 10.41
C ASP A 586 4.58 -2.23 9.81
N GLN A 587 3.48 -2.16 10.58
CA GLN A 587 2.25 -1.45 10.18
C GLN A 587 2.50 0.04 9.86
N LEU A 588 3.33 0.73 10.66
CA LEU A 588 3.66 2.14 10.44
C LEU A 588 4.63 2.35 9.27
N ASP A 589 5.56 1.43 9.06
CA ASP A 589 6.58 1.56 8.00
C ASP A 589 6.13 1.08 6.62
N THR A 590 4.94 0.48 6.51
CA THR A 590 4.33 0.21 5.20
C THR A 590 4.11 1.52 4.44
N PRO A 591 4.52 1.61 3.16
CA PRO A 591 3.94 2.59 2.26
C PRO A 591 2.41 2.42 2.24
N PRO A 592 1.61 3.48 2.03
CA PRO A 592 0.21 3.33 1.68
C PRO A 592 0.11 2.37 0.50
N GLN A 593 -0.68 1.31 0.66
CA GLN A 593 -0.92 0.40 -0.44
C GLN A 593 -1.86 1.11 -1.44
N GLU A 594 -1.47 1.14 -2.71
CA GLU A 594 -2.47 1.17 -3.78
C GLU A 594 -3.20 -0.17 -3.68
N HIS A 595 -4.41 -0.17 -3.10
CA HIS A 595 -5.21 -1.38 -2.98
C HIS A 595 -5.47 -1.95 -4.38
N PRO A 596 -5.48 -3.30 -4.54
CA PRO A 596 -5.92 -3.92 -5.79
C PRO A 596 -7.27 -3.33 -6.16
N LEU A 597 -7.37 -2.88 -7.41
CA LEU A 597 -8.40 -2.00 -7.92
C LEU A 597 -9.80 -2.56 -7.65
N THR A 598 -10.38 -2.11 -6.56
CA THR A 598 -11.81 -2.11 -6.39
C THR A 598 -12.37 -0.81 -6.96
N THR A 599 -13.68 -0.78 -7.20
CA THR A 599 -14.44 0.42 -7.59
C THR A 599 -14.04 1.63 -6.72
N ALA A 600 -14.15 2.84 -7.27
CA ALA A 600 -13.73 4.09 -6.61
C ALA A 600 -14.27 4.24 -5.17
N GLU A 601 -15.47 3.70 -4.92
CA GLU A 601 -16.14 3.69 -3.62
C GLU A 601 -15.50 2.73 -2.58
N HIS A 602 -14.94 1.61 -3.04
CA HIS A 602 -14.22 0.68 -2.16
C HIS A 602 -12.81 1.19 -1.83
N ARG A 603 -12.18 1.97 -2.72
CA ARG A 603 -10.87 2.59 -2.44
C ARG A 603 -10.95 3.61 -1.31
N THR A 604 -12.03 4.41 -1.27
CA THR A 604 -12.22 5.46 -0.26
C THR A 604 -12.24 4.89 1.15
N VAL A 605 -13.07 3.88 1.38
CA VAL A 605 -13.23 3.27 2.70
C VAL A 605 -12.02 2.40 3.06
N ALA A 606 -11.43 1.67 2.11
CA ALA A 606 -10.19 0.92 2.36
C ALA A 606 -9.02 1.85 2.75
N ALA A 607 -8.90 3.01 2.09
CA ALA A 607 -7.94 4.04 2.45
C ALA A 607 -8.22 4.66 3.84
N GLU A 608 -9.49 4.95 4.17
CA GLU A 608 -9.89 5.38 5.53
C GLU A 608 -9.58 4.32 6.60
N ILE A 609 -9.74 3.05 6.24
CA ILE A 609 -9.50 1.88 7.09
C ILE A 609 -8.00 1.68 7.36
N GLU A 610 -7.16 1.79 6.33
CA GLU A 610 -5.70 1.75 6.44
C GLU A 610 -5.19 2.99 7.21
N GLY A 611 -5.74 4.16 6.90
CA GLY A 611 -5.51 5.41 7.63
C GLY A 611 -5.87 5.27 9.11
N GLY A 612 -7.02 4.69 9.43
CA GLY A 612 -7.48 4.42 10.79
C GLY A 612 -6.57 3.46 11.55
N ARG A 613 -6.09 2.39 10.91
CA ARG A 613 -5.11 1.50 11.52
C ARG A 613 -3.79 2.19 11.84
N ARG A 614 -3.25 2.95 10.89
CA ARG A 614 -2.03 3.73 11.15
C ARG A 614 -2.26 4.77 12.24
N ARG A 615 -3.46 5.34 12.31
CA ARG A 615 -3.90 6.26 13.37
C ARG A 615 -3.88 5.62 14.74
N GLU A 616 -4.26 4.36 14.85
CA GLU A 616 -4.18 3.60 16.12
C GLU A 616 -2.79 3.04 16.40
N ALA A 617 -2.04 2.64 15.36
CA ALA A 617 -0.74 1.99 15.50
C ALA A 617 0.31 2.88 16.16
N GLY A 618 0.33 4.18 15.83
CA GLY A 618 1.26 5.16 16.42
C GLY A 618 1.14 5.27 17.95
N PRO A 619 -0.04 5.65 18.49
CA PRO A 619 -0.29 5.69 19.93
C PRO A 619 -0.10 4.34 20.61
N ARG A 620 -0.51 3.24 19.97
CA ARG A 620 -0.32 1.88 20.51
C ARG A 620 1.16 1.50 20.61
N LEU A 621 1.97 1.85 19.62
CA LEU A 621 3.41 1.60 19.66
C LEU A 621 4.06 2.38 20.80
N ALA A 622 3.67 3.64 21.02
CA ALA A 622 4.15 4.44 22.14
C ALA A 622 3.80 3.79 23.50
N GLY A 623 2.53 3.41 23.71
CA GLY A 623 2.12 2.72 24.94
C GLY A 623 2.77 1.34 25.12
N LEU A 624 3.02 0.62 24.03
CA LEU A 624 3.73 -0.66 24.05
C LEU A 624 5.20 -0.47 24.47
N LEU A 625 5.88 0.56 23.96
CA LEU A 625 7.25 0.89 24.36
C LEU A 625 7.33 1.18 25.86
N ASP A 626 6.38 1.92 26.42
CA ASP A 626 6.31 2.17 27.87
C ASP A 626 6.09 0.87 28.65
N THR A 627 5.23 -0.02 28.13
CA THR A 627 4.99 -1.34 28.72
C THR A 627 6.25 -2.19 28.72
N ILE A 628 7.00 -2.23 27.61
CA ILE A 628 8.27 -2.95 27.51
C ILE A 628 9.27 -2.36 28.51
N ARG A 629 9.38 -1.03 28.59
CA ARG A 629 10.30 -0.35 29.51
C ARG A 629 9.96 -0.52 30.99
N SER A 630 8.73 -0.88 31.31
CA SER A 630 8.36 -1.25 32.69
C SER A 630 8.90 -2.62 33.13
N LYS A 631 9.34 -3.48 32.19
CA LYS A 631 9.82 -4.83 32.51
C LYS A 631 11.25 -4.82 33.08
N PRO A 632 11.58 -5.70 34.04
CA PRO A 632 12.94 -5.85 34.55
C PRO A 632 13.91 -6.18 33.41
N GLY A 633 15.05 -5.48 33.34
CA GLY A 633 16.04 -5.64 32.27
C GLY A 633 15.76 -4.87 30.98
N PHE A 634 14.57 -4.27 30.82
CA PHE A 634 14.16 -3.55 29.59
C PHE A 634 13.92 -2.05 29.79
N LYS A 635 14.26 -1.49 30.97
CA LYS A 635 14.06 -0.06 31.29
C LYS A 635 14.61 0.92 30.26
N ARG A 636 15.64 0.51 29.51
CA ARG A 636 16.28 1.29 28.44
C ARG A 636 16.07 0.71 27.04
N PHE A 637 15.06 -0.13 26.83
CA PHE A 637 14.78 -0.74 25.53
C PHE A 637 14.68 0.33 24.42
N LEU A 638 15.54 0.20 23.40
CA LEU A 638 15.71 1.13 22.28
C LEU A 638 16.10 2.57 22.68
N LEU A 639 16.62 2.77 23.89
CA LEU A 639 17.25 4.01 24.32
C LEU A 639 18.77 3.87 24.29
N SER A 640 19.48 5.00 24.16
CA SER A 640 20.94 5.03 24.24
C SER A 640 21.47 4.44 25.55
N ALA A 641 22.75 4.04 25.56
CA ALA A 641 23.47 3.76 26.80
C ALA A 641 23.43 4.99 27.73
N SER A 642 23.37 4.78 29.04
CA SER A 642 23.46 5.91 29.98
C SER A 642 24.88 6.46 30.02
N GLU A 643 25.06 7.71 30.49
CA GLU A 643 26.39 8.27 30.72
C GLU A 643 27.26 7.36 31.60
N ALA A 644 26.68 6.75 32.63
CA ALA A 644 27.40 5.79 33.48
C ALA A 644 27.88 4.54 32.69
N ASP A 645 27.05 4.03 31.77
CA ASP A 645 27.42 2.89 30.91
C ASP A 645 28.55 3.28 29.94
N ILE A 646 28.48 4.50 29.37
CA ILE A 646 29.48 5.07 28.46
C ILE A 646 30.83 5.21 29.19
N LEU A 647 30.84 5.79 30.39
CA LEU A 647 32.06 5.95 31.20
C LEU A 647 32.62 4.59 31.65
N ASN A 648 31.75 3.63 31.98
CA ASN A 648 32.18 2.30 32.38
C ASN A 648 32.81 1.51 31.21
N ALA A 649 32.42 1.78 29.97
CA ALA A 649 33.06 1.20 28.79
C ALA A 649 34.55 1.58 28.69
N ALA A 650 34.93 2.78 29.17
CA ALA A 650 36.32 3.25 29.23
C ALA A 650 37.14 2.68 30.42
N ARG A 651 36.63 1.66 31.14
CA ARG A 651 37.35 1.04 32.27
C ARG A 651 38.71 0.43 31.88
N GLN A 652 38.84 -0.07 30.66
CA GLN A 652 40.08 -0.71 30.19
C GLN A 652 41.04 0.25 29.48
N GLY A 653 40.66 1.53 29.33
CA GLY A 653 41.44 2.54 28.64
C GLY A 653 40.54 3.60 27.99
N PRO A 654 41.10 4.78 27.65
CA PRO A 654 40.34 5.86 27.03
C PRO A 654 39.77 5.45 25.66
N ILE A 655 38.53 5.86 25.41
CA ILE A 655 37.85 5.68 24.11
C ILE A 655 37.78 7.04 23.42
N VAL A 656 38.19 7.10 22.16
CA VAL A 656 38.11 8.33 21.36
C VAL A 656 37.07 8.15 20.27
N VAL A 657 36.07 9.02 20.27
CA VAL A 657 35.02 9.07 19.24
C VAL A 657 35.25 10.31 18.37
N LEU A 658 35.44 10.10 17.06
CA LEU A 658 35.56 11.19 16.10
C LEU A 658 34.18 11.54 15.56
N ASN A 659 33.76 12.79 15.74
CA ASN A 659 32.54 13.34 15.15
C ASN A 659 32.90 14.15 13.90
N VAL A 660 32.39 13.73 12.74
CA VAL A 660 32.60 14.42 11.45
C VAL A 660 31.25 14.89 10.91
N SER A 661 30.90 16.14 11.19
CA SER A 661 29.66 16.77 10.73
C SER A 661 29.93 17.79 9.61
N SER A 662 28.87 18.17 8.88
CA SER A 662 28.89 19.38 8.02
C SER A 662 29.10 20.67 8.81
N TYR A 663 28.85 20.68 10.13
CA TYR A 663 28.85 21.89 10.95
C TYR A 663 30.12 22.09 11.79
N ARG A 664 30.64 21.01 12.38
CA ARG A 664 31.86 20.98 13.19
C ARG A 664 32.50 19.59 13.16
N CYS A 665 33.80 19.52 13.39
CA CYS A 665 34.53 18.26 13.53
C CYS A 665 35.25 18.25 14.89
N ASP A 666 35.05 17.17 15.63
CA ASP A 666 35.48 17.07 17.03
C ASP A 666 35.99 15.67 17.37
N ALA A 667 36.85 15.59 18.39
CA ALA A 667 37.15 14.34 19.09
C ALA A 667 36.54 14.39 20.50
N LEU A 668 35.81 13.33 20.86
CA LEU A 668 35.25 13.12 22.20
C LEU A 668 36.10 12.05 22.88
N ALA A 669 36.92 12.44 23.84
CA ALA A 669 37.73 11.55 24.65
C ALA A 669 36.94 11.12 25.89
N ILE A 670 36.62 9.84 25.98
CA ILE A 670 35.83 9.23 27.05
C ILE A 670 36.79 8.53 28.00
N GLU A 671 36.84 9.00 29.23
CA GLU A 671 37.62 8.46 30.35
C GLU A 671 36.65 8.09 31.49
N GLN A 672 37.04 7.25 32.45
CA GLN A 672 36.16 6.96 33.60
C GLN A 672 35.79 8.20 34.43
N SER A 673 36.64 9.22 34.41
CA SER A 673 36.44 10.50 35.12
C SER A 673 35.51 11.47 34.39
N GLY A 674 35.19 11.23 33.11
CA GLY A 674 34.33 12.11 32.32
C GLY A 674 34.63 12.10 30.83
N ILE A 675 33.88 12.92 30.08
CA ILE A 675 34.02 13.06 28.63
C ILE A 675 34.59 14.44 28.30
N ARG A 676 35.74 14.48 27.62
CA ARG A 676 36.42 15.71 27.20
C ARG A 676 36.17 15.97 25.72
N LEU A 677 35.78 17.20 25.39
CA LEU A 677 35.65 17.67 24.02
C LEU A 677 36.98 18.26 23.55
N LEU A 678 37.45 17.81 22.38
CA LEU A 678 38.60 18.36 21.68
C LEU A 678 38.14 18.84 20.29
N GLU A 679 38.24 20.14 20.04
CA GLU A 679 37.93 20.71 18.73
C GLU A 679 39.06 20.40 17.74
N LEU A 680 38.70 20.01 16.51
CA LEU A 680 39.65 19.68 15.46
C LEU A 680 39.56 20.71 14.32
N PRO A 681 40.15 21.91 14.47
CA PRO A 681 39.94 23.03 13.55
C PRO A 681 40.53 22.81 12.15
N HIS A 682 41.49 21.89 12.03
CA HIS A 682 42.11 21.51 10.76
C HIS A 682 41.41 20.32 10.07
N VAL A 683 40.29 19.87 10.63
CA VAL A 683 39.50 18.76 10.11
C VAL A 683 38.17 19.29 9.62
N SER A 684 37.86 18.98 8.36
CA SER A 684 36.55 19.22 7.77
C SER A 684 36.09 17.98 7.02
N ARG A 685 34.77 17.86 6.80
CA ARG A 685 34.21 16.77 5.99
C ARG A 685 34.80 16.75 4.59
N ASP A 686 35.06 17.91 4.00
CA ASP A 686 35.65 18.02 2.67
C ASP A 686 37.12 17.60 2.66
N ALA A 687 37.91 18.03 3.66
CA ALA A 687 39.30 17.61 3.81
C ALA A 687 39.42 16.09 3.98
N ILE A 688 38.55 15.48 4.80
CA ILE A 688 38.51 14.02 4.95
C ILE A 688 38.17 13.35 3.60
N ASN A 689 37.18 13.86 2.86
CA ASN A 689 36.78 13.29 1.58
C ASN A 689 37.88 13.41 0.50
N GLU A 690 38.67 14.48 0.53
CA GLU A 690 39.82 14.69 -0.35
C GLU A 690 40.92 13.66 -0.04
N HIS A 691 41.36 13.59 1.22
CA HIS A 691 42.39 12.66 1.67
C HIS A 691 41.95 11.18 1.60
N ALA A 692 40.65 10.89 1.72
CA ALA A 692 40.11 9.53 1.60
C ALA A 692 40.30 8.91 0.21
N ARG A 693 40.53 9.73 -0.83
CA ARG A 693 40.86 9.25 -2.19
C ARG A 693 42.29 8.71 -2.29
N GLU A 694 43.15 9.10 -1.36
CA GLU A 694 44.60 8.83 -1.36
C GLU A 694 45.09 8.25 -0.02
N LEU A 695 44.33 7.32 0.56
CA LEU A 695 44.55 6.75 1.91
C LEU A 695 45.96 6.16 2.19
N LYS A 696 46.76 5.89 1.16
CA LYS A 696 48.09 5.25 1.29
C LYS A 696 49.26 6.22 1.08
N THR A 697 49.01 7.50 0.87
CA THR A 697 50.10 8.47 0.67
C THR A 697 50.66 8.92 2.03
N LEU A 698 51.97 9.15 2.07
CA LEU A 698 52.64 9.77 3.22
C LEU A 698 52.03 11.13 3.57
N ALA A 699 51.52 11.87 2.57
CA ALA A 699 50.82 13.12 2.77
C ALA A 699 49.51 12.94 3.57
N THR A 700 48.68 11.95 3.21
CA THR A 700 47.45 11.64 3.96
C THR A 700 47.75 11.15 5.37
N LEU A 701 48.77 10.30 5.55
CA LEU A 701 49.17 9.82 6.88
C LEU A 701 49.75 10.95 7.75
N GLY A 702 50.54 11.86 7.17
CA GLY A 702 51.04 13.05 7.86
C GLY A 702 49.91 13.98 8.28
N TRP A 703 48.96 14.26 7.39
CA TRP A 703 47.78 15.06 7.72
C TRP A 703 46.92 14.41 8.82
N LEU A 704 46.66 13.10 8.76
CA LEU A 704 45.94 12.39 9.82
C LEU A 704 46.66 12.47 11.17
N TRP A 705 48.01 12.39 11.15
CA TRP A 705 48.81 12.56 12.35
C TRP A 705 48.65 13.96 12.93
N ASP A 706 48.90 15.00 12.13
CA ASP A 706 48.91 16.39 12.60
C ASP A 706 47.51 16.91 12.96
N ALA A 707 46.48 16.55 12.17
CA ALA A 707 45.13 17.10 12.30
C ALA A 707 44.25 16.33 13.30
N ILE A 708 44.55 15.05 13.59
CA ILE A 708 43.69 14.18 14.41
C ILE A 708 44.50 13.48 15.51
N VAL A 709 45.50 12.69 15.15
CA VAL A 709 46.11 11.74 16.11
C VAL A 709 46.95 12.48 17.17
N CYS A 710 47.83 13.39 16.76
CA CYS A 710 48.70 14.13 17.67
C CYS A 710 47.88 14.97 18.68
N PRO A 711 46.90 15.79 18.27
CA PRO A 711 46.06 16.53 19.22
C PRO A 711 45.32 15.63 20.22
N VAL A 712 44.82 14.48 19.76
CA VAL A 712 44.12 13.50 20.61
C VAL A 712 45.06 12.87 21.63
N LEU A 713 46.25 12.43 21.20
CA LEU A 713 47.23 11.82 22.10
C LEU A 713 47.76 12.82 23.13
N GLU A 714 48.03 14.07 22.72
CA GLU A 714 48.39 15.15 23.63
C GLU A 714 47.28 15.40 24.67
N ALA A 715 46.01 15.44 24.25
CA ALA A 715 44.88 15.63 25.16
C ALA A 715 44.73 14.48 26.17
N LEU A 716 45.09 13.25 25.79
CA LEU A 716 45.13 12.07 26.65
C LEU A 716 46.41 11.97 27.51
N GLY A 717 47.37 12.89 27.34
CA GLY A 717 48.63 12.92 28.09
C GLY A 717 49.72 11.98 27.56
N PHE A 718 49.56 11.43 26.37
CA PHE A 718 50.56 10.56 25.71
C PHE A 718 51.54 11.41 24.89
N THR A 719 52.47 12.08 25.57
CA THR A 719 53.40 13.05 24.96
C THR A 719 54.81 12.51 24.73
N GLY A 720 55.07 11.22 25.00
CA GLY A 720 56.38 10.59 24.84
C GLY A 720 56.31 9.12 24.46
N PRO A 721 57.43 8.50 24.04
CA PRO A 721 57.47 7.09 23.68
C PRO A 721 57.17 6.20 24.90
N PRO A 722 56.39 5.11 24.73
CA PRO A 722 56.05 4.21 25.83
C PRO A 722 57.32 3.57 26.42
N SER A 723 57.38 3.48 27.75
CA SER A 723 58.48 2.80 28.47
C SER A 723 58.21 1.30 28.53
N ASP A 724 59.18 0.49 28.10
CA ASP A 724 59.26 -0.98 28.16
C ASP A 724 57.93 -1.77 28.11
N SER A 725 57.59 -2.27 26.91
CA SER A 725 56.55 -3.28 26.63
C SER A 725 55.09 -2.91 26.94
N GLN A 726 54.81 -1.86 27.72
CA GLN A 726 53.46 -1.42 28.05
C GLN A 726 53.04 -0.26 27.15
N TRP A 727 52.40 -0.60 26.04
CA TRP A 727 51.81 0.39 25.14
C TRP A 727 50.51 0.93 25.74
N PRO A 728 50.28 2.26 25.71
CA PRO A 728 48.99 2.82 26.10
C PRO A 728 47.89 2.32 25.16
N HIS A 729 46.84 1.76 25.74
CA HIS A 729 45.68 1.29 24.99
C HIS A 729 44.69 2.44 24.78
N VAL A 730 44.51 2.85 23.53
CA VAL A 730 43.47 3.79 23.10
C VAL A 730 42.54 3.08 22.14
N CYS A 731 41.24 3.08 22.44
CA CYS A 731 40.24 2.55 21.53
C CYS A 731 39.69 3.67 20.65
N GLY A 732 40.07 3.70 19.38
CA GLY A 732 39.52 4.64 18.40
C GLY A 732 38.23 4.09 17.79
N ILE A 733 37.18 4.91 17.74
CA ILE A 733 35.93 4.60 17.04
C ILE A 733 35.78 5.56 15.86
N PRO A 734 36.13 5.15 14.63
CA PRO A 734 35.90 5.96 13.43
C PRO A 734 34.40 5.98 13.08
N PHE A 735 33.88 7.16 12.69
CA PHE A 735 32.53 7.30 12.14
C PHE A 735 32.53 7.30 10.61
N GLU A 736 31.46 6.77 10.02
CA GLU A 736 31.29 6.64 8.57
C GLU A 736 31.25 8.01 7.87
N THR A 737 32.21 8.25 6.99
CA THR A 737 32.16 9.33 6.00
C THR A 737 31.47 8.88 4.73
N HIS A 738 30.60 9.75 4.22
CA HIS A 738 29.85 9.64 2.97
C HIS A 738 30.71 9.09 1.81
N ARG A 739 30.41 7.90 1.28
CA ARG A 739 30.68 7.62 -0.15
C ARG A 739 29.45 8.04 -0.95
N ARG A 740 29.50 9.19 -1.63
CA ARG A 740 28.65 9.41 -2.81
C ARG A 740 29.13 8.44 -3.90
N ASN A 741 28.58 7.23 -3.95
CA ASN A 741 28.65 6.43 -5.16
C ASN A 741 27.64 7.01 -6.16
N GLY A 742 28.15 7.89 -7.00
CA GLY A 742 27.53 8.40 -8.22
C GLY A 742 28.66 8.80 -9.16
N GLY A 743 29.33 7.81 -9.73
CA GLY A 743 30.56 8.02 -10.48
C GLY A 743 31.14 6.75 -11.08
N ARG A 744 30.33 6.11 -11.94
CA ARG A 744 30.64 5.32 -13.14
C ARG A 744 29.70 4.14 -13.27
#